data_AF-A0A952V352-F1
#
_entry.id   AF-A0A952V352-F1
#
_cell.length_a   1.000
_cell.length_b   1.000
_cell.length_c   1.000
_cell.angle_alpha   90.00
_cell.angle_beta   90.00
_cell.angle_gamma   90.00
#
_symmetry.space_group_name_H-M   'P 1'
#
loop_
_entity.id
_entity.type
_entity.pdbx_description
1 polymer ?
#
loop_
_entity_poly.entity_id
_entity_poly.type
_entity_poly.pdbx_seq_one_letter_code
_entity_poly.pdbx_strand_id
1 'polypeptide(L)'
;MPKLAPLLLVLFSTLVACGSDSKPQDAPALPADEIEAVPFASTKMLTTEDLSSLQPDAEDGKLVFTRAPASLADVAVGTVMVAGVSPSTPHGFLRVVTDVARSGETLTLDTAGAPPQLAYQKLHARVARPVSLDDGEPKIVTSLEPLGVGGTSERQTPVDVVLYDGDGDTKTTDDQLRIEGYFKGALTYDLSLDIDWGAIKELPSVVRECVASLAKIVRGKKPSCSITDLMPEVKVTFTVDPSVASDLRLVGQASLAFEKEFDVAVVPLTPLVLGPLVFLPRLEVIAKVEGGASASFRAGVAGHMTLTSSVTVSSKTAGNPTFSPPTIKDKGFTVEEPTVGLHAHAKANAGVRLTMPLYGTIGPYATAEGTLALEANPSKTPCWELRAGLENVIGVRITTPALPFLGHLKLVDWKTSPLAAIDEVVASGACKDPPPGASHLPPGSGPDAPALREPAFTPWSRVTDGTLASTTNVGPSQTGTVFSDLDRAIDGRWLVAGNDARSLVKMNDDGAVIWRAAFVAGEEETPLTVVRTAPARDASIALLATGAIGSSFDLLTLGQSGGVKRARSYALPYDLCATPSPRLLAADTGAGAGFSVLGECLSQGKAFVVHVDAAGDVTDARLWTLEGAGHFGPAASTRTTTSQLAVTGVLSTTSDDGMFVARLDDQANIVAIDAYAGCAESFNTSPTSLVAAASNGLTVAGGSFAQARAFVARIHEDGGVGFVTYPGMSGDSPNFVAGAIAELPTTGFVMAASTVELTGEGAAAVPGVALVGLDASGRAAWAKRYALAGRSSSFPALRLTTDGGALVSALAFGEGEAPGATWSMKAFAKDGTVTDPNVTSSAMVLDGGPADCPLRRIAIAPIVEEIAVEVTPLPVTRR
;
A
#
# COMPACT_ATOMS: atom_id res chain seq x y z
N MET A 1 -1.32 42.75 -65.82
CA MET A 1 -1.55 44.21 -66.00
C MET A 1 -3.05 44.47 -65.81
N PRO A 2 -3.48 45.57 -65.19
CA PRO A 2 -2.74 46.66 -64.51
C PRO A 2 -2.78 46.51 -62.97
N LYS A 3 -1.69 46.73 -62.22
CA LYS A 3 -1.03 47.99 -61.80
C LYS A 3 -1.87 48.82 -60.80
N LEU A 4 -1.41 48.97 -59.55
CA LEU A 4 -0.66 50.16 -59.07
C LEU A 4 -0.23 50.00 -57.59
N ALA A 5 1.10 50.05 -57.35
CA ALA A 5 1.74 50.52 -56.10
C ALA A 5 1.83 52.08 -56.14
N PRO A 6 2.26 52.88 -55.11
CA PRO A 6 3.55 52.81 -54.38
C PRO A 6 3.46 53.16 -52.84
N LEU A 7 4.40 52.80 -51.96
CA LEU A 7 5.73 53.37 -51.61
C LEU A 7 5.74 54.87 -51.16
N LEU A 8 5.99 55.14 -49.85
CA LEU A 8 6.74 56.28 -49.26
C LEU A 8 6.76 56.11 -47.72
N LEU A 9 7.84 55.74 -47.02
CA LEU A 9 9.05 56.51 -46.61
C LEU A 9 8.78 57.92 -46.07
N VAL A 10 8.73 58.09 -44.75
CA VAL A 10 9.06 59.35 -44.04
C VAL A 10 9.81 59.05 -42.73
N LEU A 11 11.04 59.59 -42.66
CA LEU A 11 11.92 59.82 -41.51
C LEU A 11 11.20 60.40 -40.28
N PHE A 12 11.58 60.02 -39.06
CA PHE A 12 11.77 60.94 -37.92
C PHE A 12 12.67 60.24 -36.87
N SER A 13 13.96 60.56 -36.85
CA SER A 13 14.61 61.48 -35.89
C SER A 13 14.93 60.82 -34.54
N THR A 14 16.20 60.47 -34.38
CA THR A 14 16.86 60.15 -33.11
C THR A 14 16.74 61.32 -32.13
N LEU A 15 16.06 61.09 -31.01
CA LEU A 15 16.21 61.88 -29.79
C LEU A 15 16.91 61.00 -28.76
N VAL A 16 18.20 61.29 -28.55
CA VAL A 16 18.96 60.87 -27.39
C VAL A 16 18.42 61.66 -26.19
N ALA A 17 17.83 60.95 -25.22
CA ALA A 17 17.50 61.48 -23.91
C ALA A 17 18.19 60.63 -22.85
N CYS A 18 19.10 61.25 -22.10
CA CYS A 18 19.73 60.70 -20.91
C CYS A 18 18.75 60.66 -19.73
N GLY A 19 18.91 59.66 -18.85
CA GLY A 19 18.29 59.56 -17.53
C GLY A 19 17.24 58.45 -17.49
N SER A 20 17.36 57.38 -16.70
CA SER A 20 18.06 57.19 -15.43
C SER A 20 18.52 55.73 -15.28
N ASP A 21 19.76 55.53 -14.84
CA ASP A 21 20.26 54.27 -14.30
C ASP A 21 19.39 53.86 -13.10
N SER A 22 18.42 52.98 -13.32
CA SER A 22 17.88 52.15 -12.25
C SER A 22 18.94 51.09 -11.93
N LYS A 23 19.75 51.38 -10.91
CA LYS A 23 20.60 50.37 -10.28
C LYS A 23 19.76 49.10 -10.02
N PRO A 24 20.31 47.89 -10.22
CA PRO A 24 19.68 46.70 -9.69
C PRO A 24 19.49 46.91 -8.19
N GLN A 25 18.26 46.74 -7.73
CA GLN A 25 17.92 46.82 -6.32
C GLN A 25 18.71 45.71 -5.62
N ASP A 26 19.74 46.10 -4.86
CA ASP A 26 20.61 45.18 -4.12
C ASP A 26 19.72 44.22 -3.32
N ALA A 27 19.80 42.92 -3.63
CA ALA A 27 19.28 41.90 -2.75
C ALA A 27 19.90 42.13 -1.35
N PRO A 28 19.13 42.06 -0.26
CA PRO A 28 19.69 42.27 1.08
C PRO A 28 20.88 41.32 1.27
N ALA A 29 22.04 41.88 1.62
CA ALA A 29 23.23 41.10 1.90
C ALA A 29 22.91 40.06 2.99
N LEU A 30 23.18 38.79 2.72
CA LEU A 30 22.96 37.72 3.69
C LEU A 30 23.77 38.01 4.97
N PRO A 31 23.21 37.74 6.16
CA PRO A 31 23.97 37.83 7.41
C PRO A 31 25.24 36.98 7.32
N ALA A 32 26.35 37.47 7.90
CA ALA A 32 27.59 36.69 7.94
C ALA A 32 27.44 35.46 8.85
N ASP A 33 28.16 34.38 8.53
CA ASP A 33 28.25 33.22 9.41
C ASP A 33 28.89 33.62 10.76
N GLU A 34 28.27 33.24 11.87
CA GLU A 34 28.71 33.59 13.22
C GLU A 34 28.99 32.31 14.03
N ILE A 35 30.11 32.29 14.77
CA ILE A 35 30.37 31.20 15.71
C ILE A 35 31.11 31.67 16.97
N GLU A 36 30.58 31.24 18.10
CA GLU A 36 31.21 31.26 19.41
C GLU A 36 31.10 29.85 20.01
N ALA A 37 32.20 29.11 20.03
CA ALA A 37 32.23 27.75 20.55
C ALA A 37 33.26 27.65 21.69
N VAL A 38 32.78 27.44 22.92
CA VAL A 38 33.59 27.24 24.12
C VAL A 38 33.38 25.79 24.58
N PRO A 39 34.31 24.86 24.27
CA PRO A 39 34.22 23.49 24.72
C PRO A 39 34.41 23.38 26.25
N PHE A 40 33.83 22.36 26.88
CA PHE A 40 34.20 22.01 28.24
C PHE A 40 35.66 21.57 28.31
N ALA A 41 36.32 21.80 29.45
CA ALA A 41 37.68 21.32 29.70
C ALA A 41 37.79 19.78 29.59
N SER A 42 36.69 19.05 29.83
CA SER A 42 36.61 17.59 29.68
C SER A 42 36.46 17.13 28.23
N THR A 43 36.10 18.02 27.30
CA THR A 43 35.89 17.69 25.89
C THR A 43 37.22 17.58 25.18
N LYS A 44 37.47 16.43 24.53
CA LYS A 44 38.66 16.20 23.73
C LYS A 44 38.42 16.69 22.30
N MET A 45 38.92 17.88 22.01
CA MET A 45 38.97 18.43 20.66
C MET A 45 40.16 17.82 19.93
N LEU A 46 39.91 16.93 18.97
CA LEU A 46 40.96 16.25 18.21
C LEU A 46 41.47 17.14 17.09
N THR A 47 42.78 17.33 17.05
CA THR A 47 43.48 18.09 16.01
C THR A 47 43.74 17.22 14.77
N THR A 48 44.10 17.84 13.65
CA THR A 48 44.51 17.10 12.44
C THR A 48 45.70 16.17 12.71
N GLU A 49 46.58 16.51 13.65
CA GLU A 49 47.69 15.65 14.08
C GLU A 49 47.19 14.41 14.83
N ASP A 50 46.24 14.58 15.76
CA ASP A 50 45.62 13.46 16.47
C ASP A 50 44.90 12.49 15.53
N LEU A 51 44.28 13.02 14.47
CA LEU A 51 43.55 12.25 13.47
C LEU A 51 44.47 11.55 12.45
N SER A 52 45.77 11.89 12.40
CA SER A 52 46.70 11.28 11.44
C SER A 52 46.94 9.78 11.67
N SER A 53 46.77 9.31 12.91
CA SER A 53 46.88 7.90 13.27
C SER A 53 45.53 7.16 13.23
N LEU A 54 44.42 7.88 13.02
CA LEU A 54 43.07 7.31 12.94
C LEU A 54 42.87 6.64 11.58
N GLN A 55 42.47 5.37 11.60
CA GLN A 55 41.97 4.69 10.41
C GLN A 55 40.67 5.35 9.93
N PRO A 56 40.35 5.33 8.62
CA PRO A 56 39.12 5.90 8.10
C PRO A 56 37.90 5.43 8.90
N ASP A 57 37.14 6.38 9.43
CA ASP A 57 35.94 6.12 10.22
C ASP A 57 34.89 5.46 9.33
N ALA A 58 34.55 4.21 9.66
CA ALA A 58 33.55 3.42 8.96
C ALA A 58 32.11 3.76 9.40
N GLU A 59 31.94 4.69 10.35
CA GLU A 59 30.66 5.10 10.94
C GLU A 59 29.88 3.97 11.64
N ASP A 60 30.53 2.85 11.93
CA ASP A 60 29.99 1.65 12.58
C ASP A 60 30.01 1.71 14.12
N GLY A 61 30.34 2.89 14.67
CA GLY A 61 30.52 3.12 16.10
C GLY A 61 31.92 2.79 16.63
N LYS A 62 32.87 2.35 15.79
CA LYS A 62 34.25 2.08 16.22
C LYS A 62 35.26 3.07 15.65
N LEU A 63 36.21 3.49 16.48
CA LEU A 63 37.36 4.28 16.06
C LEU A 63 38.65 3.51 16.36
N VAL A 64 39.52 3.36 15.37
CA VAL A 64 40.77 2.61 15.49
C VAL A 64 41.95 3.52 15.19
N PHE A 65 42.74 3.83 16.21
CA PHE A 65 43.99 4.57 16.07
C PHE A 65 45.16 3.59 16.04
N THR A 66 45.95 3.65 14.96
CA THR A 66 47.16 2.83 14.79
C THR A 66 48.20 3.12 15.88
N ARG A 67 48.25 4.38 16.33
CA ARG A 67 48.97 4.84 17.52
C ARG A 67 48.10 5.78 18.34
N ALA A 68 47.99 5.54 19.64
CA ALA A 68 47.26 6.42 20.56
C ALA A 68 47.86 7.85 20.54
N PRO A 69 47.10 8.89 20.14
CA PRO A 69 47.60 10.26 20.17
C PRO A 69 47.70 10.78 21.62
N ALA A 70 48.60 11.74 21.85
CA ALA A 70 48.85 12.27 23.20
C ALA A 70 47.59 12.89 23.84
N SER A 71 46.73 13.51 23.03
CA SER A 71 45.44 14.07 23.48
C SER A 71 44.49 13.02 24.09
N LEU A 72 44.64 11.75 23.68
CA LEU A 72 43.86 10.59 24.11
C LEU A 72 44.63 9.65 25.04
N ALA A 73 45.78 10.06 25.60
CA ALA A 73 46.54 9.23 26.55
C ALA A 73 45.66 8.74 27.72
N ASP A 74 44.87 9.66 28.30
CA ASP A 74 43.97 9.41 29.43
C ASP A 74 42.51 9.16 29.01
N VAL A 75 42.26 8.74 27.76
CA VAL A 75 40.88 8.47 27.32
C VAL A 75 40.26 7.34 28.14
N ALA A 76 39.04 7.58 28.59
CA ALA A 76 38.23 6.66 29.40
C ALA A 76 36.77 6.63 28.93
N VAL A 77 36.01 5.61 29.38
CA VAL A 77 34.56 5.55 29.14
C VAL A 77 33.88 6.82 29.65
N GLY A 78 32.98 7.38 28.86
CA GLY A 78 32.31 8.67 29.10
C GLY A 78 33.04 9.89 28.55
N THR A 79 34.25 9.73 27.99
CA THR A 79 34.97 10.85 27.33
C THR A 79 34.19 11.33 26.10
N VAL A 80 33.95 12.64 26.02
CA VAL A 80 33.33 13.29 24.85
C VAL A 80 34.43 13.77 23.91
N MET A 81 34.35 13.37 22.65
CA MET A 81 35.32 13.68 21.62
C MET A 81 34.65 14.42 20.46
N VAL A 82 35.35 15.44 19.95
CA VAL A 82 34.95 16.21 18.78
C VAL A 82 36.08 16.18 17.77
N ALA A 83 35.76 15.84 16.53
CA ALA A 83 36.68 15.89 15.40
C ALA A 83 36.03 16.61 14.21
N GLY A 84 36.79 17.49 13.56
CA GLY A 84 36.38 18.14 12.32
C GLY A 84 36.56 17.25 11.09
N VAL A 85 36.42 17.85 9.90
CA VAL A 85 36.62 17.18 8.62
C VAL A 85 38.10 16.84 8.41
N SER A 86 38.40 15.58 8.11
CA SER A 86 39.74 15.11 7.75
C SER A 86 39.64 13.92 6.77
N PRO A 87 40.74 13.46 6.15
CA PRO A 87 40.72 12.25 5.32
C PRO A 87 40.18 11.02 6.05
N SER A 88 40.39 10.91 7.37
CA SER A 88 39.88 9.80 8.18
C SER A 88 38.50 10.06 8.77
N THR A 89 38.03 11.32 8.77
CA THR A 89 36.74 11.74 9.30
C THR A 89 36.05 12.69 8.32
N PRO A 90 35.65 12.22 7.12
CA PRO A 90 35.15 13.08 6.05
C PRO A 90 33.88 13.87 6.45
N HIS A 91 33.14 13.40 7.45
CA HIS A 91 31.94 14.04 7.97
C HIS A 91 32.11 14.69 9.36
N GLY A 92 33.33 14.65 9.91
CA GLY A 92 33.57 14.94 11.33
C GLY A 92 32.78 14.01 12.26
N PHE A 93 32.91 14.21 13.57
CA PHE A 93 32.07 13.52 14.55
C PHE A 93 31.98 14.25 15.88
N LEU A 94 30.89 14.01 16.60
CA LEU A 94 30.72 14.27 18.02
C LEU A 94 30.25 12.98 18.69
N ARG A 95 31.15 12.36 19.47
CA ARG A 95 30.91 11.02 20.02
C ARG A 95 31.33 10.93 21.49
N VAL A 96 30.67 10.05 22.22
CA VAL A 96 31.04 9.63 23.56
C VAL A 96 31.65 8.24 23.53
N VAL A 97 32.75 8.04 24.26
CA VAL A 97 33.43 6.75 24.38
C VAL A 97 32.61 5.81 25.28
N THR A 98 32.26 4.63 24.77
CA THR A 98 31.52 3.60 25.51
C THR A 98 32.40 2.43 25.94
N ASP A 99 33.50 2.15 25.22
CA ASP A 99 34.50 1.15 25.60
C ASP A 99 35.89 1.57 25.11
N VAL A 100 36.94 1.11 25.80
CA VAL A 100 38.34 1.44 25.50
C VAL A 100 39.18 0.17 25.52
N ALA A 101 39.78 -0.17 24.39
CA ALA A 101 40.72 -1.28 24.26
C ALA A 101 42.08 -0.77 23.79
N ARG A 102 43.15 -1.18 24.48
CA ARG A 102 44.54 -0.88 24.11
C ARG A 102 45.28 -2.19 23.83
N SER A 103 45.88 -2.30 22.66
CA SER A 103 46.67 -3.46 22.25
C SER A 103 47.99 -3.00 21.62
N GLY A 104 49.09 -3.07 22.38
CA GLY A 104 50.36 -2.47 21.99
C GLY A 104 50.24 -0.95 21.82
N GLU A 105 50.63 -0.42 20.66
CA GLU A 105 50.46 1.01 20.34
C GLU A 105 49.05 1.36 19.84
N THR A 106 48.24 0.35 19.47
CA THR A 106 46.91 0.54 18.89
C THR A 106 45.86 0.83 19.97
N LEU A 107 45.02 1.83 19.71
CA LEU A 107 43.89 2.22 20.54
C LEU A 107 42.59 2.02 19.76
N THR A 108 41.70 1.19 20.28
CA THR A 108 40.36 0.99 19.74
C THR A 108 39.33 1.54 20.72
N LEU A 109 38.41 2.36 20.22
CA LEU A 109 37.33 2.96 20.98
C LEU A 109 35.99 2.50 20.38
N ASP A 110 35.14 1.89 21.20
CA ASP A 110 33.71 1.81 20.85
C ASP A 110 33.05 3.11 21.31
N THR A 111 32.17 3.66 20.49
CA THR A 111 31.62 5.00 20.64
C THR A 111 30.14 5.08 20.29
N ALA A 112 29.45 6.08 20.83
CA ALA A 112 28.07 6.43 20.47
C ALA A 112 27.97 7.93 20.14
N GLY A 113 26.95 8.32 19.36
CA GLY A 113 26.68 9.73 19.09
C GLY A 113 26.43 10.51 20.39
N ALA A 114 26.99 11.71 20.52
CA ALA A 114 26.82 12.56 21.69
C ALA A 114 26.03 13.83 21.35
N PRO A 115 25.10 14.28 22.21
CA PRO A 115 24.45 15.57 22.05
C PRO A 115 25.43 16.74 22.29
N PRO A 116 25.31 17.87 21.54
CA PRO A 116 26.24 19.00 21.62
C PRO A 116 26.35 19.64 23.01
N GLN A 117 25.30 19.54 23.83
CA GLN A 117 25.31 20.01 25.22
C GLN A 117 26.38 19.33 26.09
N LEU A 118 26.85 18.12 25.73
CA LEU A 118 27.93 17.45 26.47
C LEU A 118 29.32 17.96 26.10
N ALA A 119 29.46 18.61 24.93
CA ALA A 119 30.74 19.03 24.40
C ALA A 119 31.06 20.50 24.71
N TYR A 120 30.06 21.37 24.72
CA TYR A 120 30.25 22.82 24.79
C TYR A 120 29.61 23.45 26.03
N GLN A 121 30.41 24.27 26.73
CA GLN A 121 29.93 25.16 27.79
C GLN A 121 29.06 26.27 27.20
N LYS A 122 29.50 26.86 26.09
CA LYS A 122 28.75 27.86 25.35
C LYS A 122 28.91 27.57 23.86
N LEU A 123 27.81 27.52 23.14
CA LEU A 123 27.81 27.34 21.69
C LEU A 123 26.75 28.26 21.08
N HIS A 124 27.21 29.30 20.40
CA HIS A 124 26.38 30.07 19.49
C HIS A 124 26.89 29.84 18.07
N ALA A 125 26.05 29.38 17.18
CA ALA A 125 26.39 29.15 15.78
C ALA A 125 25.23 29.62 14.92
N ARG A 126 25.51 30.47 13.92
CA ARG A 126 24.52 30.90 12.92
C ARG A 126 25.11 30.76 11.52
N VAL A 127 24.33 30.18 10.62
CA VAL A 127 24.69 30.03 9.21
C VAL A 127 23.51 30.44 8.36
N ALA A 128 23.74 31.37 7.44
CA ALA A 128 22.76 31.81 6.46
C ALA A 128 23.32 31.68 5.04
N ARG A 129 22.84 30.70 4.26
CA ARG A 129 23.34 30.44 2.90
C ARG A 129 22.21 30.10 1.93
N PRO A 130 22.34 30.49 0.65
CA PRO A 130 21.50 29.97 -0.42
C PRO A 130 21.97 28.55 -0.76
N VAL A 131 21.03 27.68 -1.08
CA VAL A 131 21.25 26.34 -1.61
C VAL A 131 20.29 26.10 -2.77
N SER A 132 20.81 25.64 -3.90
CA SER A 132 20.05 25.19 -5.06
C SER A 132 20.15 23.67 -5.22
N LEU A 133 19.21 23.09 -5.95
CA LEU A 133 19.33 21.72 -6.50
C LEU A 133 20.59 21.55 -7.37
N ASP A 134 21.19 22.65 -7.85
CA ASP A 134 22.42 22.65 -8.65
C ASP A 134 23.71 22.45 -7.84
N ASP A 135 23.66 22.57 -6.51
CA ASP A 135 24.86 22.57 -5.64
C ASP A 135 25.43 21.18 -5.33
N GLY A 136 24.83 20.11 -5.89
CA GLY A 136 25.31 18.75 -5.73
C GLY A 136 24.87 17.82 -6.87
N GLU A 137 25.52 16.67 -7.00
CA GLU A 137 25.10 15.63 -7.94
C GLU A 137 24.01 14.75 -7.30
N PRO A 138 22.83 14.61 -7.94
CA PRO A 138 21.78 13.73 -7.45
C PRO A 138 22.22 12.27 -7.50
N LYS A 139 22.14 11.60 -6.35
CA LYS A 139 22.19 10.16 -6.24
C LYS A 139 20.75 9.64 -6.30
N ILE A 140 20.40 8.96 -7.38
CA ILE A 140 19.08 8.36 -7.54
C ILE A 140 18.92 7.26 -6.50
N VAL A 141 17.85 7.30 -5.71
CA VAL A 141 17.57 6.33 -4.66
C VAL A 141 16.47 5.39 -5.17
N THR A 142 16.89 4.23 -5.68
CA THR A 142 16.12 2.98 -5.89
C THR A 142 15.27 2.77 -7.16
N SER A 143 15.21 1.48 -7.54
CA SER A 143 14.19 0.65 -8.22
C SER A 143 13.46 1.12 -9.49
N LEU A 144 13.62 2.37 -9.91
CA LEU A 144 13.05 2.91 -11.14
C LEU A 144 14.16 2.95 -12.22
N GLU A 145 13.87 2.42 -13.42
CA GLU A 145 14.76 2.58 -14.58
C GLU A 145 15.01 4.06 -14.90
N PRO A 146 16.15 4.40 -15.54
CA PRO A 146 16.86 5.63 -15.24
C PRO A 146 16.15 6.87 -15.78
N LEU A 147 15.75 7.76 -14.87
CA LEU A 147 15.48 9.15 -15.18
C LEU A 147 16.72 9.76 -15.84
N GLY A 148 16.59 10.18 -17.10
CA GLY A 148 17.64 10.86 -17.83
C GLY A 148 17.88 12.25 -17.25
N VAL A 149 18.98 12.44 -16.52
CA VAL A 149 19.35 13.74 -15.95
C VAL A 149 20.45 14.38 -16.80
N GLY A 150 20.13 15.44 -17.55
CA GLY A 150 21.09 16.26 -18.31
C GLY A 150 21.18 17.71 -17.78
N GLY A 151 22.40 18.28 -17.75
CA GLY A 151 22.69 19.70 -17.39
C GLY A 151 22.52 20.66 -18.59
N THR A 152 22.36 21.98 -18.45
CA THR A 152 22.94 22.97 -17.51
C THR A 152 21.96 24.11 -17.14
N SER A 153 22.24 24.79 -16.02
CA SER A 153 21.78 26.11 -15.54
C SER A 153 20.29 26.35 -15.18
N GLU A 154 19.37 25.44 -15.51
CA GLU A 154 17.97 25.47 -15.03
C GLU A 154 17.48 24.04 -14.73
N ARG A 155 18.16 23.31 -13.84
CA ARG A 155 17.96 21.86 -13.70
C ARG A 155 16.52 21.54 -13.26
N GLN A 156 15.71 21.12 -14.22
CA GLN A 156 14.44 20.44 -13.99
C GLN A 156 14.77 19.01 -13.58
N THR A 157 14.28 18.58 -12.42
CA THR A 157 14.26 17.16 -12.11
C THR A 157 12.98 16.59 -12.72
N PRO A 158 13.03 15.87 -13.86
CA PRO A 158 11.85 15.22 -14.39
C PRO A 158 11.36 14.20 -13.37
N VAL A 159 10.06 14.21 -13.14
CA VAL A 159 9.34 13.17 -12.42
C VAL A 159 8.53 12.46 -13.47
N ASP A 160 9.05 11.33 -13.96
CA ASP A 160 8.30 10.39 -14.79
C ASP A 160 8.25 9.07 -14.01
N VAL A 161 7.18 8.90 -13.26
CA VAL A 161 7.01 7.75 -12.39
C VAL A 161 5.77 7.00 -12.85
N VAL A 162 6.01 5.86 -13.49
CA VAL A 162 4.99 4.84 -13.71
C VAL A 162 4.73 4.19 -12.35
N LEU A 163 3.65 4.60 -11.70
CA LEU A 163 3.23 4.08 -10.40
C LEU A 163 2.89 2.60 -10.51
N TYR A 164 2.37 2.24 -11.68
CA TYR A 164 1.86 0.95 -12.04
C TYR A 164 1.90 0.78 -13.57
N ASP A 165 2.27 -0.41 -14.01
CA ASP A 165 2.18 -0.89 -15.38
C ASP A 165 1.53 -2.28 -15.35
N GLY A 166 0.43 -2.44 -16.09
CA GLY A 166 -0.46 -3.58 -15.93
C GLY A 166 -0.08 -4.81 -16.72
N ASP A 167 0.66 -4.62 -17.80
CA ASP A 167 1.24 -5.69 -18.61
C ASP A 167 2.78 -5.71 -18.56
N GLY A 168 3.41 -4.65 -18.03
CA GLY A 168 4.86 -4.53 -17.93
C GLY A 168 5.52 -4.04 -19.23
N ASP A 169 4.74 -3.58 -20.21
CA ASP A 169 5.21 -2.86 -21.39
C ASP A 169 5.06 -1.35 -21.18
N THR A 170 6.17 -0.66 -21.03
CA THR A 170 6.16 0.79 -20.79
C THR A 170 5.61 1.62 -21.95
N LYS A 171 5.33 1.01 -23.11
CA LYS A 171 4.77 1.68 -24.29
C LYS A 171 3.24 1.76 -24.29
N THR A 172 2.55 0.90 -23.54
CA THR A 172 1.09 0.90 -23.43
C THR A 172 0.68 1.82 -22.29
N THR A 173 0.18 3.02 -22.62
CA THR A 173 -0.13 4.04 -21.59
C THR A 173 -1.52 3.90 -20.98
N ASP A 174 -2.42 3.19 -21.66
CA ASP A 174 -3.82 3.06 -21.26
C ASP A 174 -4.00 2.20 -19.99
N ASP A 175 -2.98 1.41 -19.65
CA ASP A 175 -2.94 0.61 -18.43
C ASP A 175 -1.84 1.03 -17.46
N GLN A 176 -1.33 2.25 -17.64
CA GLN A 176 -0.42 2.86 -16.69
C GLN A 176 -1.16 3.88 -15.83
N LEU A 177 -0.76 3.92 -14.57
CA LEU A 177 -1.00 5.06 -13.71
C LEU A 177 0.33 5.78 -13.57
N ARG A 178 0.39 7.03 -14.04
CA ARG A 178 1.64 7.75 -14.21
C ARG A 178 1.54 9.16 -13.65
N ILE A 179 2.63 9.58 -13.01
CA ILE A 179 2.90 10.99 -12.75
C ILE A 179 3.98 11.45 -13.69
N GLU A 180 3.65 12.52 -14.41
CA GLU A 180 4.59 13.22 -15.26
C GLU A 180 4.74 14.64 -14.77
N GLY A 181 5.96 15.15 -14.82
CA GLY A 181 6.20 16.49 -14.34
C GLY A 181 7.66 16.85 -14.24
N TYR A 182 7.90 18.02 -13.68
CA TYR A 182 9.22 18.41 -13.23
C TYR A 182 9.11 19.29 -11.99
N PHE A 183 10.17 19.25 -11.19
CA PHE A 183 10.37 20.21 -10.11
C PHE A 183 11.58 21.08 -10.39
N LYS A 184 11.41 22.37 -10.09
CA LYS A 184 12.49 23.33 -9.91
C LYS A 184 12.38 23.88 -8.49
N GLY A 185 13.51 23.96 -7.80
CA GLY A 185 13.56 24.35 -6.40
C GLY A 185 14.87 25.04 -6.05
N ALA A 186 14.78 26.20 -5.41
CA ALA A 186 15.90 26.87 -4.77
C ALA A 186 15.48 27.24 -3.34
N LEU A 187 16.42 27.26 -2.41
CA LEU A 187 16.10 27.43 -1.01
C LEU A 187 17.19 28.24 -0.32
N THR A 188 16.82 29.33 0.32
CA THR A 188 17.74 30.05 1.23
C THR A 188 17.41 29.65 2.65
N TYR A 189 18.42 29.30 3.46
CA TYR A 189 18.20 28.98 4.87
C TYR A 189 19.00 29.89 5.78
N ASP A 190 18.50 30.05 7.01
CA ASP A 190 19.18 30.67 8.14
C ASP A 190 18.98 29.76 9.36
N LEU A 191 20.04 29.04 9.71
CA LEU A 191 20.11 28.13 10.83
C LEU A 191 20.86 28.81 11.97
N SER A 192 20.25 28.90 13.14
CA SER A 192 20.94 29.25 14.38
C SER A 192 20.81 28.16 15.44
N LEU A 193 21.90 27.91 16.15
CA LEU A 193 22.04 26.97 17.25
C LEU A 193 22.62 27.72 18.44
N ASP A 194 21.90 27.70 19.56
CA ASP A 194 22.29 28.38 20.79
C ASP A 194 22.24 27.41 21.98
N ILE A 195 23.35 27.34 22.72
CA ILE A 195 23.55 26.55 23.93
C ILE A 195 24.32 27.42 24.92
N ASP A 196 23.79 27.58 26.13
CA ASP A 196 24.49 28.30 27.19
C ASP A 196 24.28 27.59 28.55
N TRP A 197 25.37 27.09 29.12
CA TRP A 197 25.39 26.55 30.48
C TRP A 197 25.52 27.64 31.56
N GLY A 198 25.62 28.91 31.18
CA GLY A 198 25.82 30.04 32.08
C GLY A 198 27.21 30.02 32.74
N ALA A 199 27.24 30.15 34.07
CA ALA A 199 28.49 30.23 34.83
C ALA A 199 29.21 28.88 35.05
N ILE A 200 28.67 27.77 34.54
CA ILE A 200 29.20 26.41 34.75
C ILE A 200 30.40 26.17 33.83
N LYS A 201 31.59 25.96 34.43
CA LYS A 201 32.87 25.77 33.69
C LYS A 201 33.27 24.32 33.48
N GLU A 202 32.71 23.40 34.27
CA GLU A 202 32.96 21.96 34.17
C GLU A 202 31.64 21.20 34.14
N LEU A 203 31.60 20.10 33.39
CA LEU A 203 30.40 19.25 33.31
C LEU A 203 30.06 18.73 34.72
N PRO A 204 28.85 18.94 35.25
CA PRO A 204 28.49 18.50 36.60
C PRO A 204 28.73 17.00 36.80
N SER A 205 29.24 16.60 37.96
CA SER A 205 29.59 15.19 38.25
C SER A 205 28.42 14.24 38.02
N VAL A 206 27.21 14.66 38.39
CA VAL A 206 25.96 13.92 38.18
C VAL A 206 25.71 13.64 36.68
N VAL A 207 26.01 14.60 35.80
CA VAL A 207 25.87 14.42 34.34
C VAL A 207 26.95 13.46 33.82
N ARG A 208 28.19 13.56 34.30
CA ARG A 208 29.27 12.64 33.90
C ARG A 208 28.99 11.19 34.32
N GLU A 209 28.54 10.99 35.55
CA GLU A 209 28.15 9.67 36.07
C GLU A 209 26.96 9.11 35.29
N CYS A 210 26.01 9.98 34.94
CA CYS A 210 24.87 9.65 34.10
C CYS A 210 25.28 9.20 32.69
N VAL A 211 26.18 9.95 32.04
CA VAL A 211 26.74 9.61 30.72
C VAL A 211 27.54 8.30 30.76
N ALA A 212 28.34 8.08 31.80
CA ALA A 212 29.06 6.81 32.00
C ALA A 212 28.09 5.61 32.17
N SER A 213 26.88 5.85 32.70
CA SER A 213 25.84 4.82 32.82
C SER A 213 25.22 4.42 31.48
N LEU A 214 25.25 5.29 30.45
CA LEU A 214 24.71 4.99 29.12
C LEU A 214 25.44 3.85 28.41
N ALA A 215 26.74 3.66 28.69
CA ALA A 215 27.50 2.51 28.17
C ALA A 215 26.89 1.16 28.57
N LYS A 216 26.00 1.13 29.58
CA LYS A 216 25.27 -0.06 30.01
C LYS A 216 24.01 -0.35 29.15
N ILE A 217 23.51 0.62 28.38
CA ILE A 217 22.35 0.46 27.47
C ILE A 217 22.70 -0.46 26.30
N VAL A 218 23.89 -0.29 25.72
CA VAL A 218 24.43 -1.17 24.65
C VAL A 218 24.60 -2.62 25.15
N ARG A 219 24.59 -2.84 26.47
CA ARG A 219 24.63 -4.15 27.14
C ARG A 219 23.27 -4.59 27.72
N GLY A 220 22.17 -3.98 27.29
CA GLY A 220 20.80 -4.37 27.66
C GLY A 220 20.32 -3.92 29.06
N LYS A 221 21.00 -2.99 29.72
CA LYS A 221 20.62 -2.48 31.05
C LYS A 221 20.10 -1.04 30.99
N LYS A 222 19.02 -0.75 31.74
CA LYS A 222 18.45 0.61 31.83
C LYS A 222 19.44 1.59 32.50
N PRO A 223 19.56 2.84 32.00
CA PRO A 223 20.43 3.86 32.60
C PRO A 223 19.88 4.32 33.95
N SER A 224 20.75 4.89 34.79
CA SER A 224 20.40 5.30 36.16
C SER A 224 19.71 6.67 36.26
N CYS A 225 19.45 7.34 35.14
CA CYS A 225 19.06 8.75 35.08
C CYS A 225 18.46 9.11 33.70
N SER A 226 17.66 10.18 33.69
CA SER A 226 17.14 10.85 32.49
C SER A 226 18.06 12.04 32.15
N ILE A 227 18.80 11.95 31.04
CA ILE A 227 19.79 12.98 30.66
C ILE A 227 19.14 14.31 30.29
N THR A 228 17.91 14.28 29.77
CA THR A 228 17.17 15.49 29.34
C THR A 228 16.87 16.44 30.49
N ASP A 229 16.75 15.93 31.72
CA ASP A 229 16.42 16.73 32.90
C ASP A 229 17.64 17.43 33.52
N LEU A 230 18.85 17.08 33.08
CA LEU A 230 20.12 17.53 33.67
C LEU A 230 20.92 18.46 32.74
N MET A 231 20.43 18.76 31.54
CA MET A 231 21.11 19.55 30.52
C MET A 231 20.49 20.94 30.37
N PRO A 232 21.26 21.96 29.95
CA PRO A 232 20.72 23.28 29.64
C PRO A 232 19.85 23.24 28.39
N GLU A 233 19.18 24.37 28.16
CA GLU A 233 18.38 24.57 26.98
C GLU A 233 19.25 24.63 25.73
N VAL A 234 18.89 23.86 24.71
CA VAL A 234 19.37 24.07 23.35
C VAL A 234 18.25 24.69 22.58
N LYS A 235 18.52 25.84 21.96
CA LYS A 235 17.58 26.52 21.07
C LYS A 235 18.10 26.43 19.64
N VAL A 236 17.29 25.86 18.75
CA VAL A 236 17.56 25.80 17.31
C VAL A 236 16.53 26.66 16.61
N THR A 237 16.95 27.68 15.87
CA THR A 237 16.07 28.42 14.96
C THR A 237 16.43 28.03 13.54
N PHE A 238 15.46 27.65 12.73
CA PHE A 238 15.66 27.31 11.34
C PHE A 238 14.65 28.06 10.49
N THR A 239 15.13 29.04 9.75
CA THR A 239 14.36 29.83 8.78
C THR A 239 14.69 29.33 7.39
N VAL A 240 13.66 29.22 6.56
CA VAL A 240 13.75 28.69 5.22
C VAL A 240 12.87 29.48 4.26
N ASP A 241 13.47 29.89 3.15
CA ASP A 241 12.86 30.61 2.05
C ASP A 241 12.89 29.73 0.79
N PRO A 242 11.95 28.78 0.64
CA PRO A 242 11.87 27.96 -0.56
C PRO A 242 11.19 28.73 -1.70
N SER A 243 11.76 28.61 -2.89
CA SER A 243 11.17 28.95 -4.18
C SER A 243 10.98 27.66 -4.96
N VAL A 244 9.72 27.32 -5.27
CA VAL A 244 9.35 26.07 -5.93
C VAL A 244 8.53 26.37 -7.18
N ALA A 245 8.86 25.71 -8.28
CA ALA A 245 8.01 25.63 -9.46
C ALA A 245 7.82 24.16 -9.83
N SER A 246 6.58 23.78 -10.10
CA SER A 246 6.20 22.41 -10.43
C SER A 246 5.25 22.36 -11.62
N ASP A 247 5.45 21.39 -12.49
CA ASP A 247 4.43 20.89 -13.41
C ASP A 247 4.10 19.49 -12.94
N LEU A 248 2.84 19.25 -12.59
CA LEU A 248 2.33 17.95 -12.17
C LEU A 248 1.16 17.57 -13.06
N ARG A 249 1.32 16.46 -13.78
CA ARG A 249 0.26 15.78 -14.50
C ARG A 249 -0.01 14.43 -13.87
N LEU A 250 -1.28 14.16 -13.65
CA LEU A 250 -1.76 12.89 -13.16
C LEU A 250 -2.63 12.26 -14.25
N VAL A 251 -2.22 11.08 -14.68
CA VAL A 251 -2.92 10.27 -15.68
C VAL A 251 -3.15 8.89 -15.11
N GLY A 252 -4.38 8.40 -15.13
CA GLY A 252 -4.59 6.98 -14.93
C GLY A 252 -6.02 6.52 -14.81
N GLN A 253 -6.15 5.21 -14.70
CA GLN A 253 -7.37 4.47 -14.44
C GLN A 253 -7.08 3.53 -13.28
N ALA A 254 -7.45 3.93 -12.07
CA ALA A 254 -7.24 3.12 -10.88
C ALA A 254 -8.58 2.80 -10.25
N SER A 255 -9.13 1.62 -10.54
CA SER A 255 -10.47 1.24 -10.07
C SER A 255 -10.61 1.06 -8.57
N LEU A 256 -9.49 1.06 -7.85
CA LEU A 256 -9.39 0.89 -6.41
C LEU A 256 -8.52 1.99 -5.81
N ALA A 257 -8.71 2.24 -4.51
CA ALA A 257 -7.90 3.19 -3.77
C ALA A 257 -6.45 2.68 -3.60
N PHE A 258 -5.46 3.54 -3.83
CA PHE A 258 -4.05 3.27 -3.60
C PHE A 258 -3.36 4.49 -2.98
N GLU A 259 -2.19 4.23 -2.38
CA GLU A 259 -1.28 5.21 -1.82
C GLU A 259 0.15 4.69 -1.96
N LYS A 260 1.07 5.52 -2.48
CA LYS A 260 2.47 5.15 -2.70
C LYS A 260 3.39 6.37 -2.52
N GLU A 261 4.42 6.20 -1.70
CA GLU A 261 5.46 7.20 -1.44
C GLU A 261 6.78 6.78 -2.12
N PHE A 262 7.56 7.76 -2.57
CA PHE A 262 8.79 7.60 -3.34
C PHE A 262 9.86 8.57 -2.84
N ASP A 263 11.03 8.04 -2.49
CA ASP A 263 12.26 8.83 -2.42
C ASP A 263 12.90 8.80 -3.81
N VAL A 264 12.78 9.89 -4.58
CA VAL A 264 13.19 9.93 -6.00
C VAL A 264 14.70 10.05 -6.13
N ALA A 265 15.29 11.00 -5.40
CA ALA A 265 16.72 11.26 -5.44
C ALA A 265 17.19 11.92 -4.14
N VAL A 266 18.47 11.72 -3.82
CA VAL A 266 19.15 12.40 -2.73
C VAL A 266 20.34 13.15 -3.30
N VAL A 267 20.35 14.48 -3.15
CA VAL A 267 21.46 15.35 -3.49
C VAL A 267 22.23 15.63 -2.20
N PRO A 268 23.35 14.95 -1.93
CA PRO A 268 24.24 15.35 -0.85
C PRO A 268 24.85 16.71 -1.21
N LEU A 269 24.74 17.67 -0.29
CA LEU A 269 25.32 18.99 -0.46
C LEU A 269 26.69 19.05 0.21
N THR A 270 27.48 20.07 -0.12
CA THR A 270 28.82 20.23 0.45
C THR A 270 28.74 20.33 1.99
N PRO A 271 29.53 19.55 2.75
CA PRO A 271 29.59 19.68 4.19
C PRO A 271 29.88 21.11 4.63
N LEU A 272 29.06 21.61 5.54
CA LEU A 272 29.15 22.95 6.06
C LEU A 272 29.95 22.91 7.36
N VAL A 273 31.19 23.41 7.28
CA VAL A 273 32.12 23.49 8.42
C VAL A 273 32.06 24.88 9.02
N LEU A 274 31.62 24.96 10.28
CA LEU A 274 31.57 26.20 11.06
C LEU A 274 32.36 26.00 12.36
N GLY A 275 33.61 26.47 12.37
CA GLY A 275 34.55 26.19 13.46
C GLY A 275 34.67 24.66 13.70
N PRO A 276 34.38 24.15 14.91
CA PRO A 276 34.40 22.72 15.16
C PRO A 276 33.18 21.97 14.63
N LEU A 277 32.07 22.65 14.30
CA LEU A 277 30.81 22.03 13.90
C LEU A 277 30.81 21.63 12.43
N VAL A 278 30.27 20.45 12.13
CA VAL A 278 30.10 19.96 10.76
C VAL A 278 28.64 19.59 10.53
N PHE A 279 27.97 20.34 9.65
CA PHE A 279 26.62 20.01 9.17
C PHE A 279 26.72 19.29 7.83
N LEU A 280 25.88 18.26 7.64
CA LEU A 280 25.85 17.45 6.42
C LEU A 280 24.51 17.68 5.70
N PRO A 281 24.31 18.83 5.04
CA PRO A 281 23.06 19.13 4.38
C PRO A 281 22.77 18.11 3.25
N ARG A 282 21.52 17.65 3.17
CA ARG A 282 21.04 16.79 2.08
C ARG A 282 19.70 17.30 1.59
N LEU A 283 19.57 17.40 0.28
CA LEU A 283 18.32 17.76 -0.38
C LEU A 283 17.73 16.50 -1.02
N GLU A 284 16.57 16.09 -0.52
CA GLU A 284 15.89 14.85 -0.92
C GLU A 284 14.69 15.23 -1.80
N VAL A 285 14.55 14.62 -2.96
CA VAL A 285 13.39 14.77 -3.84
C VAL A 285 12.40 13.66 -3.48
N ILE A 286 11.19 14.05 -3.09
CA ILE A 286 10.15 13.14 -2.61
C ILE A 286 8.88 13.29 -3.45
N ALA A 287 8.17 12.19 -3.63
CA ALA A 287 6.85 12.18 -4.26
C ALA A 287 5.93 11.23 -3.50
N LYS A 288 4.66 11.58 -3.39
CA LYS A 288 3.61 10.73 -2.84
C LYS A 288 2.40 10.82 -3.74
N VAL A 289 1.74 9.69 -3.97
CA VAL A 289 0.53 9.64 -4.79
C VAL A 289 -0.48 8.79 -4.09
N GLU A 290 -1.69 9.30 -4.02
CA GLU A 290 -2.86 8.58 -3.58
C GLU A 290 -4.00 8.81 -4.58
N GLY A 291 -4.90 7.85 -4.69
CA GLY A 291 -6.04 8.03 -5.57
C GLY A 291 -6.87 6.79 -5.68
N GLY A 292 -8.01 6.96 -6.32
CA GLY A 292 -8.95 5.90 -6.63
C GLY A 292 -10.04 6.50 -7.49
N ALA A 293 -10.32 5.84 -8.60
CA ALA A 293 -11.19 6.34 -9.62
C ALA A 293 -12.06 5.24 -10.19
N SER A 294 -13.34 5.52 -10.22
CA SER A 294 -14.33 4.74 -10.95
C SER A 294 -14.28 4.97 -12.47
N ALA A 295 -13.33 5.76 -12.99
CA ALA A 295 -13.10 5.94 -14.42
C ALA A 295 -11.65 6.37 -14.68
N SER A 296 -11.22 6.34 -15.95
CA SER A 296 -10.00 7.02 -16.36
C SER A 296 -10.12 8.52 -16.09
N PHE A 297 -9.03 9.14 -15.62
CA PHE A 297 -8.95 10.57 -15.48
C PHE A 297 -7.58 11.08 -15.92
N ARG A 298 -7.58 12.32 -16.39
CA ARG A 298 -6.37 13.07 -16.71
C ARG A 298 -6.57 14.48 -16.17
N ALA A 299 -5.60 14.96 -15.41
CA ALA A 299 -5.59 16.31 -14.84
C ALA A 299 -4.15 16.80 -14.75
N GLY A 300 -3.93 18.09 -14.94
CA GLY A 300 -2.60 18.67 -14.83
C GLY A 300 -2.64 20.07 -14.27
N VAL A 301 -1.66 20.41 -13.44
CA VAL A 301 -1.44 21.77 -12.96
C VAL A 301 0.04 22.09 -13.04
N ALA A 302 0.34 23.22 -13.65
CA ALA A 302 1.63 23.87 -13.54
C ALA A 302 1.51 25.08 -12.60
N GLY A 303 2.41 25.20 -11.64
CA GLY A 303 2.40 26.30 -10.68
C GLY A 303 3.80 26.74 -10.27
N HIS A 304 3.90 27.97 -9.77
CA HIS A 304 5.11 28.49 -9.12
C HIS A 304 4.74 29.23 -7.84
N MET A 305 5.65 29.21 -6.88
CA MET A 305 5.49 29.92 -5.62
C MET A 305 6.83 30.19 -4.92
N THR A 306 6.89 31.32 -4.21
CA THR A 306 7.96 31.66 -3.27
C THR A 306 7.36 32.00 -1.90
N LEU A 307 7.91 31.41 -0.83
CA LEU A 307 7.47 31.68 0.55
C LEU A 307 8.64 31.82 1.52
N THR A 308 8.35 32.30 2.72
CA THR A 308 9.26 32.36 3.87
C THR A 308 8.61 31.70 5.08
N SER A 309 9.33 30.79 5.75
CA SER A 309 8.87 30.11 6.97
C SER A 309 10.00 29.97 8.00
N SER A 310 9.67 29.96 9.29
CA SER A 310 10.69 29.76 10.35
C SER A 310 10.15 28.92 11.50
N VAL A 311 10.98 28.00 11.98
CA VAL A 311 10.75 27.22 13.20
C VAL A 311 11.76 27.59 14.27
N THR A 312 11.33 27.62 15.52
CA THR A 312 12.21 27.68 16.69
C THR A 312 11.88 26.51 17.62
N VAL A 313 12.87 25.67 17.90
CA VAL A 313 12.74 24.51 18.81
C VAL A 313 13.66 24.73 20.00
N SER A 314 13.18 24.44 21.22
CA SER A 314 14.06 24.39 22.39
C SER A 314 13.96 23.06 23.14
N SER A 315 15.05 22.60 23.77
CA SER A 315 15.05 21.33 24.51
C SER A 315 14.12 21.33 25.74
N LYS A 316 13.75 22.51 26.27
CA LYS A 316 12.75 22.64 27.36
C LYS A 316 11.31 22.68 26.86
N THR A 317 11.12 23.01 25.58
CA THR A 317 9.83 22.98 24.89
C THR A 317 9.83 21.89 23.84
N ALA A 318 10.58 20.80 24.04
CA ALA A 318 10.79 19.75 23.05
C ALA A 318 9.48 19.11 22.55
N GLY A 319 8.37 19.21 23.32
CA GLY A 319 7.03 18.80 22.90
C GLY A 319 6.14 19.91 22.30
N ASN A 320 6.53 21.19 22.40
CA ASN A 320 5.79 22.37 21.92
C ASN A 320 6.73 23.40 21.24
N PRO A 321 7.31 23.07 20.07
CA PRO A 321 8.08 24.03 19.26
C PRO A 321 7.30 25.34 18.97
N THR A 322 8.03 26.46 18.86
CA THR A 322 7.47 27.79 18.54
C THR A 322 7.61 28.07 17.05
N PHE A 323 6.49 28.42 16.42
CA PHE A 323 6.40 28.59 14.97
C PHE A 323 6.05 30.02 14.61
N SER A 324 6.70 30.57 13.59
CA SER A 324 6.22 31.78 12.93
C SER A 324 5.41 31.37 11.70
N PRO A 325 4.16 31.85 11.54
CA PRO A 325 3.36 31.56 10.36
C PRO A 325 4.10 31.94 9.06
N PRO A 326 4.04 31.11 8.00
CA PRO A 326 4.72 31.40 6.75
C PRO A 326 4.10 32.62 6.05
N THR A 327 4.93 33.37 5.33
CA THR A 327 4.49 34.49 4.47
C THR A 327 4.72 34.15 3.01
N ILE A 328 3.67 34.26 2.19
CA ILE A 328 3.74 34.05 0.73
C ILE A 328 4.29 35.32 0.09
N LYS A 329 5.37 35.20 -0.71
CA LYS A 329 5.99 36.31 -1.45
C LYS A 329 5.43 36.43 -2.87
N ASP A 330 5.23 35.31 -3.55
CA ASP A 330 4.72 35.24 -4.93
C ASP A 330 4.03 33.90 -5.22
N LYS A 331 3.02 33.87 -6.10
CA LYS A 331 2.31 32.65 -6.52
C LYS A 331 1.60 32.76 -7.88
N GLY A 332 1.50 31.65 -8.61
CA GLY A 332 0.63 31.53 -9.79
C GLY A 332 0.41 30.10 -10.26
N PHE A 333 -0.74 29.84 -10.89
CA PHE A 333 -1.16 28.50 -11.37
C PHE A 333 -1.71 28.55 -12.80
N THR A 334 -1.46 27.49 -13.56
CA THR A 334 -2.02 27.20 -14.89
C THR A 334 -2.58 25.78 -14.86
N VAL A 335 -3.82 25.61 -15.30
CA VAL A 335 -4.56 24.34 -15.18
C VAL A 335 -4.84 23.72 -16.55
N GLU A 336 -4.58 22.42 -16.69
CA GLU A 336 -5.09 21.58 -17.78
C GLU A 336 -6.46 21.03 -17.36
N GLU A 337 -7.53 21.39 -18.08
CA GLU A 337 -8.89 20.98 -17.73
C GLU A 337 -9.01 19.46 -17.66
N PRO A 338 -9.49 18.90 -16.54
CA PRO A 338 -9.54 17.47 -16.37
C PRO A 338 -10.67 16.84 -17.17
N THR A 339 -10.41 15.64 -17.69
CA THR A 339 -11.44 14.79 -18.31
C THR A 339 -11.86 13.71 -17.32
N VAL A 340 -13.01 13.91 -16.67
CA VAL A 340 -13.56 12.96 -15.70
C VAL A 340 -15.00 12.62 -16.05
N GLY A 341 -15.28 11.32 -16.14
CA GLY A 341 -16.62 10.80 -16.39
C GLY A 341 -17.37 10.38 -15.13
N LEU A 342 -16.66 9.96 -14.07
CA LEU A 342 -17.23 9.37 -12.85
C LEU A 342 -16.57 9.82 -11.54
N HIS A 343 -16.87 9.13 -10.43
CA HIS A 343 -16.24 9.41 -9.14
C HIS A 343 -14.73 9.17 -9.24
N ALA A 344 -13.93 10.17 -8.96
CA ALA A 344 -12.48 10.04 -8.92
C ALA A 344 -11.96 10.92 -7.82
N HIS A 345 -11.11 10.38 -6.97
CA HIS A 345 -10.25 11.18 -6.12
C HIS A 345 -8.83 10.84 -6.49
N ALA A 346 -7.97 11.84 -6.58
CA ALA A 346 -6.60 11.63 -6.94
C ALA A 346 -5.78 12.76 -6.38
N LYS A 347 -4.80 12.46 -5.53
CA LYS A 347 -3.90 13.44 -4.94
C LYS A 347 -2.46 13.04 -5.23
N ALA A 348 -1.73 13.97 -5.82
CA ALA A 348 -0.31 13.85 -6.07
C ALA A 348 0.41 14.94 -5.28
N ASN A 349 1.38 14.53 -4.48
CA ASN A 349 2.33 15.38 -3.81
C ASN A 349 3.69 15.14 -4.45
N ALA A 350 4.43 16.19 -4.76
CA ALA A 350 5.86 16.05 -4.98
C ALA A 350 6.57 17.32 -4.58
N GLY A 351 7.83 17.17 -4.18
CA GLY A 351 8.52 18.22 -3.48
C GLY A 351 9.95 17.89 -3.11
N VAL A 352 10.50 18.74 -2.25
CA VAL A 352 11.85 18.61 -1.74
C VAL A 352 11.86 18.62 -0.22
N ARG A 353 12.79 17.88 0.37
CA ARG A 353 13.07 17.84 1.79
C ARG A 353 14.54 18.18 2.02
N LEU A 354 14.81 19.35 2.61
CA LEU A 354 16.15 19.69 3.08
C LEU A 354 16.33 19.15 4.49
N THR A 355 17.37 18.33 4.69
CA THR A 355 17.81 17.87 6.02
C THR A 355 19.18 18.48 6.33
N MET A 356 19.40 18.92 7.57
CA MET A 356 20.68 19.51 8.02
C MET A 356 21.21 18.85 9.30
N PRO A 357 21.55 17.56 9.27
CA PRO A 357 22.11 16.88 10.44
C PRO A 357 23.51 17.43 10.80
N LEU A 358 23.67 17.80 12.07
CA LEU A 358 24.94 18.02 12.74
C LEU A 358 25.63 16.67 12.99
N TYR A 359 26.83 16.50 12.44
CA TYR A 359 27.60 15.25 12.46
C TYR A 359 26.80 13.99 12.06
N GLY A 360 25.80 14.14 11.18
CA GLY A 360 24.98 13.02 10.68
C GLY A 360 23.93 12.45 11.65
N THR A 361 23.79 12.99 12.87
CA THR A 361 22.96 12.36 13.92
C THR A 361 21.77 13.19 14.38
N ILE A 362 21.87 14.51 14.39
CA ILE A 362 20.81 15.39 14.90
C ILE A 362 20.69 16.65 14.05
N GLY A 363 19.50 16.98 13.57
CA GLY A 363 19.33 18.25 12.87
C GLY A 363 17.91 18.57 12.44
N PRO A 364 17.66 19.83 12.07
CA PRO A 364 16.38 20.24 11.52
C PRO A 364 16.19 19.68 10.11
N TYR A 365 14.93 19.62 9.69
CA TYR A 365 14.55 19.42 8.32
C TYR A 365 13.33 20.27 7.97
N ALA A 366 13.20 20.63 6.70
CA ALA A 366 12.01 21.25 6.13
C ALA A 366 11.62 20.54 4.83
N THR A 367 10.32 20.31 4.66
CA THR A 367 9.72 19.85 3.42
C THR A 367 8.92 20.97 2.79
N ALA A 368 8.95 21.01 1.46
CA ALA A 368 8.07 21.83 0.64
C ALA A 368 7.51 20.94 -0.48
N GLU A 369 6.22 20.65 -0.42
CA GLU A 369 5.53 19.72 -1.31
C GLU A 369 4.42 20.44 -2.05
N GLY A 370 4.52 20.48 -3.38
CA GLY A 370 3.41 20.85 -4.24
C GLY A 370 2.36 19.75 -4.23
N THR A 371 1.12 20.12 -3.95
CA THR A 371 -0.03 19.22 -3.90
C THR A 371 -0.94 19.51 -5.08
N LEU A 372 -1.38 18.46 -5.77
CA LEU A 372 -2.47 18.49 -6.73
C LEU A 372 -3.52 17.48 -6.29
N ALA A 373 -4.74 17.92 -6.04
CA ALA A 373 -5.85 17.06 -5.68
C ALA A 373 -7.04 17.27 -6.62
N LEU A 374 -7.45 16.21 -7.31
CA LEU A 374 -8.68 16.13 -8.07
C LEU A 374 -9.72 15.41 -7.22
N GLU A 375 -10.87 16.06 -7.02
CA GLU A 375 -12.06 15.46 -6.42
C GLU A 375 -13.20 15.56 -7.42
N ALA A 376 -13.71 14.44 -7.90
CA ALA A 376 -14.80 14.35 -8.86
C ALA A 376 -15.93 13.49 -8.29
N ASN A 377 -17.13 14.06 -8.32
CA ASN A 377 -18.36 13.42 -7.88
C ASN A 377 -19.52 13.87 -8.80
N PRO A 378 -20.00 12.98 -9.69
CA PRO A 378 -21.17 13.20 -10.56
C PRO A 378 -22.44 13.68 -9.86
N SER A 379 -22.56 13.44 -8.54
CA SER A 379 -23.71 13.87 -7.74
C SER A 379 -23.58 15.29 -7.18
N LYS A 380 -22.45 15.98 -7.42
CA LYS A 380 -22.18 17.36 -6.95
C LYS A 380 -22.16 18.36 -8.12
N THR A 381 -22.33 19.65 -7.80
CA THR A 381 -22.20 20.75 -8.76
C THR A 381 -21.36 21.87 -8.12
N PRO A 382 -20.16 22.21 -8.63
CA PRO A 382 -19.49 21.60 -9.78
C PRO A 382 -19.20 20.11 -9.57
N CYS A 383 -19.12 19.34 -10.66
CA CYS A 383 -18.93 17.89 -10.61
C CYS A 383 -17.54 17.55 -10.08
N TRP A 384 -16.54 18.30 -10.53
CA TRP A 384 -15.17 18.12 -10.09
C TRP A 384 -14.57 19.44 -9.62
N GLU A 385 -13.67 19.34 -8.65
CA GLU A 385 -12.79 20.40 -8.16
C GLU A 385 -11.35 19.92 -8.33
N LEU A 386 -10.53 20.77 -8.94
CA LEU A 386 -9.09 20.61 -8.96
C LEU A 386 -8.49 21.61 -7.99
N ARG A 387 -7.82 21.09 -6.97
CA ARG A 387 -7.16 21.84 -5.92
C ARG A 387 -5.67 21.78 -6.12
N ALA A 388 -5.05 22.94 -6.13
CA ALA A 388 -3.61 23.03 -6.01
C ALA A 388 -3.28 23.54 -4.62
N GLY A 389 -2.29 22.94 -4.00
CA GLY A 389 -1.81 23.32 -2.69
C GLY A 389 -0.30 23.30 -2.61
N LEU A 390 0.20 23.84 -1.52
CA LEU A 390 1.57 23.62 -1.09
C LEU A 390 1.55 23.28 0.39
N GLU A 391 2.01 22.09 0.71
CA GLU A 391 2.15 21.61 2.07
C GLU A 391 3.62 21.74 2.48
N ASN A 392 3.85 22.21 3.71
CA ASN A 392 5.19 22.29 4.28
C ASN A 392 5.20 21.63 5.65
N VAL A 393 6.23 20.85 5.93
CA VAL A 393 6.48 20.26 7.25
C VAL A 393 7.86 20.70 7.69
N ILE A 394 7.96 21.25 8.89
CA ILE A 394 9.25 21.58 9.49
C ILE A 394 9.40 20.78 10.77
N GLY A 395 10.59 20.21 10.98
CA GLY A 395 10.85 19.36 12.12
C GLY A 395 12.31 19.26 12.50
N VAL A 396 12.57 18.50 13.57
CA VAL A 396 13.91 18.13 14.03
C VAL A 396 13.93 16.62 14.18
N ARG A 397 14.95 16.00 13.61
CA ARG A 397 15.13 14.55 13.61
C ARG A 397 16.43 14.18 14.32
N ILE A 398 16.34 13.12 15.14
CA ILE A 398 17.49 12.49 15.80
C ILE A 398 17.57 11.05 15.33
N THR A 399 18.73 10.67 14.80
CA THR A 399 19.06 9.33 14.33
C THR A 399 20.31 8.80 15.02
N THR A 400 20.43 7.48 15.12
CA THR A 400 21.68 6.85 15.54
C THR A 400 22.74 6.99 14.43
N PRO A 401 24.04 6.83 14.77
CA PRO A 401 25.02 6.39 13.79
C PRO A 401 24.54 5.12 13.07
N ALA A 402 25.12 4.82 11.90
CA ALA A 402 24.79 3.61 11.17
C ALA A 402 25.19 2.38 12.01
N LEU A 403 24.20 1.62 12.47
CA LEU A 403 24.45 0.39 13.21
C LEU A 403 24.66 -0.77 12.23
N PRO A 404 25.56 -1.72 12.52
CA PRO A 404 25.72 -2.92 11.71
C PRO A 404 24.36 -3.62 11.52
N PHE A 405 24.03 -3.98 10.28
CA PHE A 405 22.80 -4.65 9.84
C PHE A 405 21.47 -3.88 10.01
N LEU A 406 21.42 -2.83 10.84
CA LEU A 406 20.21 -2.07 11.14
C LEU A 406 20.20 -0.66 10.51
N GLY A 407 21.35 -0.17 10.04
CA GLY A 407 21.48 1.18 9.49
C GLY A 407 21.20 2.26 10.53
N HIS A 408 20.71 3.42 10.09
CA HIS A 408 20.34 4.51 10.98
C HIS A 408 18.95 4.26 11.58
N LEU A 409 18.84 4.20 12.91
CA LEU A 409 17.56 4.15 13.59
C LEU A 409 17.08 5.57 13.89
N LYS A 410 15.83 5.88 13.55
CA LYS A 410 15.16 7.12 13.96
C LYS A 410 14.77 7.00 15.44
N LEU A 411 15.40 7.80 16.29
CA LEU A 411 15.10 7.83 17.72
C LEU A 411 13.97 8.80 18.03
N VAL A 412 13.97 9.95 17.36
CA VAL A 412 13.02 11.05 17.58
C VAL A 412 12.76 11.76 16.26
N ASP A 413 11.50 12.10 15.99
CA ASP A 413 11.11 12.99 14.89
C ASP A 413 9.98 13.91 15.38
N TRP A 414 10.35 15.13 15.73
CA TRP A 414 9.41 16.17 16.10
C TRP A 414 9.10 17.02 14.87
N LYS A 415 7.82 17.19 14.54
CA LYS A 415 7.41 17.90 13.33
C LYS A 415 6.12 18.66 13.51
N THR A 416 5.91 19.68 12.68
CA THR A 416 4.61 20.36 12.56
C THR A 416 3.56 19.40 12.00
N SER A 417 2.29 19.69 12.27
CA SER A 417 1.23 19.26 11.35
C SER A 417 1.51 19.85 9.95
N PRO A 418 1.13 19.18 8.86
CA PRO A 418 1.27 19.73 7.52
C PRO A 418 0.66 21.13 7.45
N LEU A 419 1.48 22.12 7.12
CA LEU A 419 1.05 23.49 6.91
C LEU A 419 0.64 23.62 5.44
N ALA A 420 -0.66 23.55 5.17
CA ALA A 420 -1.23 23.87 3.86
C ALA A 420 -1.14 25.38 3.63
N ALA A 421 0.03 25.84 3.17
CA ALA A 421 0.27 27.25 2.86
C ALA A 421 -0.68 27.74 1.76
N ILE A 422 -1.10 26.83 0.88
CA ILE A 422 -2.18 27.00 -0.08
C ILE A 422 -2.99 25.70 -0.12
N ASP A 423 -4.32 25.83 -0.18
CA ASP A 423 -5.28 24.82 -0.62
C ASP A 423 -6.40 25.59 -1.34
N GLU A 424 -6.20 25.82 -2.64
CA GLU A 424 -7.10 26.61 -3.47
C GLU A 424 -7.70 25.74 -4.57
N VAL A 425 -9.02 25.86 -4.77
CA VAL A 425 -9.68 25.34 -5.97
C VAL A 425 -9.21 26.20 -7.15
N VAL A 426 -8.29 25.66 -7.95
CA VAL A 426 -7.71 26.34 -9.11
C VAL A 426 -8.53 26.15 -10.38
N ALA A 427 -9.35 25.10 -10.42
CA ALA A 427 -10.38 24.91 -11.45
C ALA A 427 -11.52 24.04 -10.92
N SER A 428 -12.69 24.20 -11.51
CA SER A 428 -13.84 23.32 -11.27
C SER A 428 -14.72 23.27 -12.51
N GLY A 429 -15.52 22.22 -12.66
CA GLY A 429 -16.34 22.08 -13.86
C GLY A 429 -17.35 20.94 -13.81
N ALA A 430 -18.08 20.77 -14.91
CA ALA A 430 -18.98 19.65 -15.12
C ALA A 430 -18.19 18.41 -15.58
N CYS A 431 -18.68 17.22 -15.21
CA CYS A 431 -18.16 15.98 -15.78
C CYS A 431 -18.62 15.84 -17.23
N LYS A 432 -17.79 15.20 -18.04
CA LYS A 432 -18.18 14.84 -19.41
C LYS A 432 -18.94 13.52 -19.35
N ASP A 433 -20.02 13.41 -20.11
CA ASP A 433 -20.70 12.12 -20.24
C ASP A 433 -19.71 11.09 -20.81
N PRO A 434 -19.67 9.86 -20.25
CA PRO A 434 -18.94 8.76 -20.85
C PRO A 434 -19.43 8.54 -22.29
N PRO A 435 -18.57 7.99 -23.17
CA PRO A 435 -18.96 7.68 -24.55
C PRO A 435 -20.27 6.86 -24.59
N PRO A 436 -21.12 7.03 -25.62
CA PRO A 436 -22.34 6.23 -25.76
C PRO A 436 -22.06 4.73 -25.63
N GLY A 437 -22.70 4.06 -24.67
CA GLY A 437 -22.52 2.63 -24.37
C GLY A 437 -21.52 2.32 -23.25
N ALA A 438 -20.78 3.31 -22.74
CA ALA A 438 -19.96 3.16 -21.54
C ALA A 438 -20.79 3.46 -20.28
N SER A 439 -20.58 2.67 -19.24
CA SER A 439 -21.34 2.76 -17.98
C SER A 439 -21.01 4.02 -17.20
N HIS A 440 -22.02 4.54 -16.50
CA HIS A 440 -21.84 5.59 -15.50
C HIS A 440 -21.55 5.03 -14.08
N LEU A 441 -21.25 3.74 -13.97
CA LEU A 441 -20.95 3.11 -12.70
C LEU A 441 -19.47 2.71 -12.62
N PRO A 442 -18.92 2.62 -11.40
CA PRO A 442 -17.56 2.13 -11.23
C PRO A 442 -17.34 0.77 -11.89
N PRO A 443 -16.23 0.58 -12.60
CA PRO A 443 -15.85 -0.71 -13.15
C PRO A 443 -15.93 -1.83 -12.10
N GLY A 444 -16.60 -2.92 -12.44
CA GLY A 444 -16.85 -4.06 -11.53
C GLY A 444 -18.04 -3.90 -10.57
N SER A 445 -18.70 -2.73 -10.50
CA SER A 445 -19.94 -2.55 -9.72
C SER A 445 -21.19 -3.18 -10.36
N GLY A 446 -21.01 -3.80 -11.53
CA GLY A 446 -22.09 -4.31 -12.37
C GLY A 446 -22.68 -3.27 -13.30
N PRO A 447 -23.63 -3.68 -14.15
CA PRO A 447 -24.21 -2.79 -15.16
C PRO A 447 -25.18 -1.78 -14.54
N ASP A 448 -25.48 -0.70 -15.25
CA ASP A 448 -26.67 0.09 -14.98
C ASP A 448 -27.90 -0.54 -15.66
N ALA A 449 -29.10 -0.02 -15.40
CA ALA A 449 -30.32 -0.57 -15.99
C ALA A 449 -30.34 -0.53 -17.53
N PRO A 450 -29.85 0.53 -18.22
CA PRO A 450 -29.65 0.52 -19.67
C PRO A 450 -28.69 -0.57 -20.17
N ALA A 451 -27.46 -0.64 -19.65
CA ALA A 451 -26.45 -1.61 -20.06
C ALA A 451 -26.89 -3.05 -19.78
N LEU A 452 -27.66 -3.29 -18.72
CA LEU A 452 -28.27 -4.60 -18.45
C LEU A 452 -29.30 -4.99 -19.52
N ARG A 453 -30.11 -4.04 -20.00
CA ARG A 453 -31.13 -4.30 -21.03
C ARG A 453 -30.50 -4.49 -22.41
N GLU A 454 -29.51 -3.66 -22.74
CA GLU A 454 -28.82 -3.62 -24.03
C GLU A 454 -27.30 -3.74 -23.82
N PRO A 455 -26.78 -4.95 -23.54
CA PRO A 455 -25.35 -5.14 -23.35
C PRO A 455 -24.54 -4.80 -24.60
N ALA A 456 -23.43 -4.08 -24.43
CA ALA A 456 -22.65 -3.50 -25.51
C ALA A 456 -21.46 -4.37 -25.97
N PHE A 457 -21.39 -5.63 -25.54
CA PHE A 457 -20.28 -6.55 -25.84
C PHE A 457 -20.76 -7.81 -26.57
N THR A 458 -19.82 -8.52 -27.21
CA THR A 458 -20.08 -9.85 -27.77
C THR A 458 -19.73 -10.91 -26.74
N PRO A 459 -20.67 -11.79 -26.33
CA PRO A 459 -20.39 -12.87 -25.39
C PRO A 459 -19.27 -13.80 -25.87
N TRP A 460 -18.43 -14.25 -24.94
CA TRP A 460 -17.23 -15.02 -25.25
C TRP A 460 -16.94 -16.10 -24.19
N SER A 461 -16.14 -17.11 -24.56
CA SER A 461 -15.60 -18.11 -23.65
C SER A 461 -14.12 -18.43 -23.99
N ARG A 462 -13.30 -18.68 -22.96
CA ARG A 462 -11.86 -18.94 -23.08
C ARG A 462 -11.41 -19.96 -22.06
N VAL A 463 -10.57 -20.89 -22.50
CA VAL A 463 -9.88 -21.84 -21.63
C VAL A 463 -8.42 -21.44 -21.56
N THR A 464 -7.89 -21.35 -20.34
CA THR A 464 -6.48 -21.03 -20.09
C THR A 464 -5.85 -22.20 -19.36
N ASP A 465 -4.95 -22.90 -20.04
CA ASP A 465 -4.20 -24.00 -19.42
C ASP A 465 -3.14 -23.48 -18.43
N GLY A 466 -2.87 -24.25 -17.38
CA GLY A 466 -1.83 -23.96 -16.40
C GLY A 466 -0.41 -24.00 -16.98
N THR A 467 0.55 -23.37 -16.30
CA THR A 467 1.94 -23.20 -16.81
C THR A 467 2.92 -24.30 -16.39
N LEU A 468 2.59 -25.13 -15.40
CA LEU A 468 3.48 -26.20 -14.90
C LEU A 468 3.01 -27.59 -15.35
N ALA A 469 3.95 -28.39 -15.89
CA ALA A 469 3.72 -29.76 -16.32
C ALA A 469 3.45 -30.70 -15.12
N SER A 470 2.48 -31.59 -15.31
CA SER A 470 1.87 -32.49 -14.31
C SER A 470 2.77 -33.63 -13.76
N THR A 471 4.09 -33.47 -13.67
CA THR A 471 4.96 -34.57 -13.18
C THR A 471 5.01 -34.69 -11.66
N THR A 472 4.58 -33.68 -10.92
CA THR A 472 4.37 -33.76 -9.47
C THR A 472 2.90 -34.04 -9.20
N ASN A 473 2.59 -35.28 -8.81
CA ASN A 473 1.30 -35.71 -8.30
C ASN A 473 0.94 -34.92 -7.03
N VAL A 474 0.39 -33.72 -7.18
CA VAL A 474 -0.50 -33.16 -6.18
C VAL A 474 -1.89 -33.54 -6.66
N GLY A 475 -2.49 -34.53 -6.01
CA GLY A 475 -3.92 -34.85 -6.21
C GLY A 475 -4.81 -33.66 -5.84
N PRO A 476 -6.15 -33.77 -6.00
CA PRO A 476 -7.07 -32.71 -5.56
C PRO A 476 -6.72 -32.25 -4.14
N SER A 477 -6.75 -30.93 -3.92
CA SER A 477 -6.18 -30.23 -2.76
C SER A 477 -6.02 -31.04 -1.46
N GLN A 478 -4.84 -30.98 -0.83
CA GLN A 478 -4.62 -31.52 0.53
C GLN A 478 -5.58 -30.92 1.59
N THR A 479 -6.23 -29.79 1.26
CA THR A 479 -7.23 -29.08 2.06
C THR A 479 -8.66 -29.61 1.91
N GLY A 480 -8.92 -30.54 0.97
CA GLY A 480 -10.23 -31.18 0.80
C GLY A 480 -11.37 -30.29 0.26
N THR A 481 -11.09 -29.10 -0.30
CA THR A 481 -12.14 -28.20 -0.82
C THR A 481 -11.64 -27.39 -1.99
N VAL A 482 -12.43 -27.36 -3.07
CA VAL A 482 -12.06 -26.79 -4.37
C VAL A 482 -12.93 -25.58 -4.67
N PHE A 483 -12.33 -24.50 -5.17
CA PHE A 483 -13.04 -23.28 -5.56
C PHE A 483 -12.27 -22.50 -6.63
N SER A 484 -12.96 -21.63 -7.35
CA SER A 484 -12.33 -20.56 -8.14
C SER A 484 -12.44 -19.22 -7.40
N ASP A 485 -11.55 -18.30 -7.76
CA ASP A 485 -11.55 -16.91 -7.31
C ASP A 485 -11.57 -16.00 -8.53
N LEU A 486 -12.36 -14.94 -8.47
CA LEU A 486 -12.46 -13.92 -9.52
C LEU A 486 -12.49 -12.54 -8.86
N ASP A 487 -11.38 -11.84 -8.98
CA ASP A 487 -11.21 -10.53 -8.38
C ASP A 487 -10.64 -9.51 -9.37
N ARG A 488 -10.63 -8.24 -8.98
CA ARG A 488 -10.21 -7.13 -9.82
C ARG A 488 -8.81 -6.65 -9.42
N ALA A 489 -7.94 -6.55 -10.41
CA ALA A 489 -6.69 -5.81 -10.28
C ALA A 489 -6.97 -4.30 -10.27
N ILE A 490 -6.02 -3.51 -9.79
CA ILE A 490 -6.22 -2.07 -9.63
C ILE A 490 -6.38 -1.32 -10.96
N ASP A 491 -5.74 -1.79 -12.04
CA ASP A 491 -5.95 -1.31 -13.42
C ASP A 491 -7.32 -1.67 -14.01
N GLY A 492 -8.09 -2.46 -13.28
CA GLY A 492 -9.40 -2.91 -13.66
C GLY A 492 -9.45 -4.17 -14.51
N ARG A 493 -8.33 -4.85 -14.70
CA ARG A 493 -8.32 -6.17 -15.32
C ARG A 493 -8.72 -7.24 -14.29
N TRP A 494 -9.04 -8.43 -14.76
CA TRP A 494 -9.51 -9.54 -13.93
C TRP A 494 -8.37 -10.46 -13.54
N LEU A 495 -8.36 -10.86 -12.26
CA LEU A 495 -7.51 -11.89 -11.71
C LEU A 495 -8.35 -13.15 -11.49
N VAL A 496 -7.84 -14.28 -11.99
CA VAL A 496 -8.45 -15.60 -11.80
C VAL A 496 -7.47 -16.47 -11.03
N ALA A 497 -7.89 -16.94 -9.86
CA ALA A 497 -7.16 -17.87 -9.00
C ALA A 497 -8.07 -19.02 -8.54
N GLY A 498 -7.59 -19.89 -7.66
CA GLY A 498 -8.37 -20.98 -7.09
C GLY A 498 -7.50 -22.12 -6.60
N ASN A 499 -7.95 -22.84 -5.57
CA ASN A 499 -7.15 -23.84 -4.84
C ASN A 499 -6.66 -25.05 -5.68
N ASP A 500 -7.20 -25.25 -6.88
CA ASP A 500 -6.67 -26.22 -7.85
C ASP A 500 -6.26 -25.55 -9.18
N ALA A 501 -6.33 -24.22 -9.26
CA ALA A 501 -5.72 -23.45 -10.33
C ALA A 501 -4.20 -23.50 -10.13
N ARG A 502 -3.47 -23.95 -11.16
CA ARG A 502 -2.01 -24.08 -11.12
C ARG A 502 -1.27 -22.79 -11.51
N SER A 503 -2.02 -21.72 -11.74
CA SER A 503 -1.49 -20.42 -12.12
C SER A 503 -2.48 -19.33 -11.74
N LEU A 504 -1.95 -18.17 -11.36
CA LEU A 504 -2.70 -16.92 -11.34
C LEU A 504 -2.78 -16.38 -12.77
N VAL A 505 -3.98 -16.07 -13.24
CA VAL A 505 -4.21 -15.52 -14.60
C VAL A 505 -4.72 -14.10 -14.49
N LYS A 506 -4.12 -13.19 -15.26
CA LYS A 506 -4.64 -11.84 -15.46
C LYS A 506 -5.17 -11.67 -16.88
N MET A 507 -6.39 -11.19 -17.02
CA MET A 507 -7.06 -11.01 -18.32
C MET A 507 -7.83 -9.69 -18.41
N ASN A 508 -8.03 -9.19 -19.63
CA ASN A 508 -8.89 -8.03 -19.86
C ASN A 508 -10.39 -8.40 -19.92
N ASP A 509 -11.26 -7.41 -20.10
CA ASP A 509 -12.73 -7.60 -20.15
C ASP A 509 -13.23 -8.46 -21.33
N ASP A 510 -12.41 -8.60 -22.38
CA ASP A 510 -12.67 -9.44 -23.56
C ASP A 510 -12.13 -10.87 -23.40
N GLY A 511 -11.54 -11.19 -22.25
CA GLY A 511 -10.98 -12.51 -21.93
C GLY A 511 -9.61 -12.79 -22.55
N ALA A 512 -8.96 -11.77 -23.12
CA ALA A 512 -7.58 -11.89 -23.56
C ALA A 512 -6.65 -11.94 -22.35
N VAL A 513 -5.82 -12.99 -22.28
CA VAL A 513 -4.83 -13.15 -21.22
C VAL A 513 -3.71 -12.14 -21.42
N ILE A 514 -3.44 -11.33 -20.40
CA ILE A 514 -2.30 -10.40 -20.36
C ILE A 514 -1.06 -11.17 -19.93
N TRP A 515 -1.16 -11.86 -18.79
CA TRP A 515 -0.13 -12.77 -18.32
C TRP A 515 -0.75 -13.88 -17.48
N ARG A 516 0.00 -14.96 -17.34
CA ARG A 516 -0.26 -16.06 -16.41
C ARG A 516 1.03 -16.40 -15.71
N ALA A 517 0.95 -16.77 -14.44
CA ALA A 517 2.13 -17.04 -13.62
C ALA A 517 1.88 -18.21 -12.68
N ALA A 518 2.87 -19.10 -12.58
CA ALA A 518 2.97 -20.04 -11.46
C ALA A 518 4.05 -19.58 -10.49
N PHE A 519 3.96 -20.02 -9.24
CA PHE A 519 4.90 -19.67 -8.19
C PHE A 519 5.49 -20.93 -7.59
N VAL A 520 6.81 -20.95 -7.42
CA VAL A 520 7.54 -22.06 -6.81
C VAL A 520 8.39 -21.55 -5.64
N ALA A 521 8.43 -22.30 -4.55
CA ALA A 521 9.09 -21.94 -3.30
C ALA A 521 10.35 -22.77 -3.05
N GLY A 522 11.38 -22.10 -2.51
CA GLY A 522 12.64 -22.73 -2.09
C GLY A 522 13.51 -23.24 -3.25
N GLU A 523 14.64 -23.86 -2.90
CA GLU A 523 15.60 -24.42 -3.87
C GLU A 523 15.05 -25.66 -4.59
N GLU A 524 14.15 -26.40 -3.96
CA GLU A 524 13.48 -27.57 -4.54
C GLU A 524 12.37 -27.21 -5.54
N GLU A 525 12.11 -25.90 -5.73
CA GLU A 525 11.06 -25.38 -6.60
C GLU A 525 9.68 -25.98 -6.33
N THR A 526 9.32 -26.13 -5.04
CA THR A 526 8.03 -26.66 -4.61
C THR A 526 6.90 -25.78 -5.13
N PRO A 527 5.96 -26.30 -5.94
CA PRO A 527 4.86 -25.50 -6.46
C PRO A 527 3.96 -24.97 -5.34
N LEU A 528 3.65 -23.69 -5.41
CA LEU A 528 2.64 -23.06 -4.55
C LEU A 528 1.28 -23.11 -5.23
N THR A 529 0.27 -23.47 -4.45
CA THR A 529 -1.14 -23.39 -4.85
C THR A 529 -1.64 -21.97 -4.65
N VAL A 530 -2.24 -21.37 -5.70
CA VAL A 530 -2.79 -20.01 -5.64
C VAL A 530 -4.22 -20.03 -5.08
N VAL A 531 -4.45 -19.44 -3.90
CA VAL A 531 -5.72 -19.59 -3.19
C VAL A 531 -6.66 -18.42 -3.47
N ARG A 532 -6.30 -17.21 -3.02
CA ARG A 532 -7.12 -15.99 -3.17
C ARG A 532 -6.23 -14.80 -3.52
N THR A 533 -6.78 -13.83 -4.24
CA THR A 533 -6.14 -12.53 -4.39
C THR A 533 -6.88 -11.45 -3.62
N ALA A 534 -6.16 -10.41 -3.22
CA ALA A 534 -6.74 -9.16 -2.77
C ALA A 534 -5.88 -7.98 -3.26
N PRO A 535 -6.49 -6.84 -3.61
CA PRO A 535 -5.75 -5.64 -3.93
C PRO A 535 -5.08 -5.06 -2.68
N ALA A 536 -3.86 -4.56 -2.84
CA ALA A 536 -3.12 -3.86 -1.79
C ALA A 536 -3.12 -2.34 -2.02
N ARG A 537 -3.02 -1.56 -0.95
CA ARG A 537 -2.95 -0.09 -1.03
C ARG A 537 -1.72 0.43 -1.75
N ASP A 538 -0.60 -0.27 -1.72
CA ASP A 538 0.62 0.11 -2.46
C ASP A 538 0.56 -0.24 -3.97
N ALA A 539 -0.67 -0.45 -4.48
CA ALA A 539 -1.00 -0.94 -5.83
C ALA A 539 -0.42 -2.33 -6.16
N SER A 540 -0.01 -3.12 -5.17
CA SER A 540 0.36 -4.52 -5.38
C SER A 540 -0.86 -5.45 -5.37
N ILE A 541 -0.64 -6.72 -5.72
CA ILE A 541 -1.60 -7.81 -5.55
C ILE A 541 -1.10 -8.64 -4.36
N ALA A 542 -1.91 -8.75 -3.30
CA ALA A 542 -1.68 -9.76 -2.29
C ALA A 542 -2.25 -11.09 -2.79
N LEU A 543 -1.42 -12.13 -2.74
CA LEU A 543 -1.77 -13.49 -3.13
C LEU A 543 -1.61 -14.40 -1.91
N LEU A 544 -2.73 -14.96 -1.46
CA LEU A 544 -2.75 -16.06 -0.51
C LEU A 544 -2.40 -17.34 -1.26
N ALA A 545 -1.40 -18.06 -0.76
CA ALA A 545 -0.94 -19.31 -1.33
C ALA A 545 -0.74 -20.38 -0.23
N THR A 546 -0.60 -21.63 -0.65
CA THR A 546 -0.24 -22.76 0.22
C THR A 546 0.76 -23.67 -0.49
N GLY A 547 1.45 -24.51 0.28
CA GLY A 547 2.32 -25.56 -0.25
C GLY A 547 3.78 -25.43 0.15
N ALA A 548 4.20 -24.30 0.74
CA ALA A 548 5.55 -24.21 1.30
C ALA A 548 5.72 -25.17 2.49
N ILE A 549 6.85 -25.86 2.53
CA ILE A 549 7.14 -26.87 3.55
C ILE A 549 7.13 -26.23 4.95
N GLY A 550 6.36 -26.80 5.87
CA GLY A 550 6.26 -26.32 7.25
C GLY A 550 5.38 -25.07 7.44
N SER A 551 4.82 -24.52 6.36
CA SER A 551 3.86 -23.42 6.43
C SER A 551 2.43 -23.91 6.66
N SER A 552 1.63 -23.07 7.30
CA SER A 552 0.17 -23.18 7.30
C SER A 552 -0.45 -22.44 6.11
N PHE A 553 0.13 -21.28 5.77
CA PHE A 553 -0.17 -20.53 4.55
C PHE A 553 0.98 -19.59 4.21
N ASP A 554 0.96 -19.08 2.99
CA ASP A 554 1.95 -18.17 2.45
C ASP A 554 1.25 -16.89 1.94
N LEU A 555 1.86 -15.73 2.15
CA LEU A 555 1.43 -14.47 1.55
C LEU A 555 2.52 -13.92 0.64
N LEU A 556 2.15 -13.72 -0.63
CA LEU A 556 2.99 -13.12 -1.65
C LEU A 556 2.47 -11.73 -1.96
N THR A 557 3.37 -10.76 -2.03
CA THR A 557 3.11 -9.42 -2.55
C THR A 557 3.64 -9.35 -3.97
N LEU A 558 2.74 -9.18 -4.95
CA LEU A 558 3.09 -9.17 -6.37
C LEU A 558 3.00 -7.76 -6.95
N GLY A 559 3.93 -7.41 -7.81
CA GLY A 559 3.72 -6.37 -8.82
C GLY A 559 2.64 -6.81 -9.79
N GLN A 560 2.18 -5.90 -10.63
CA GLN A 560 0.94 -6.10 -11.37
C GLN A 560 1.11 -6.76 -12.74
N SER A 561 2.37 -6.88 -13.16
CA SER A 561 2.87 -7.86 -14.13
C SER A 561 3.02 -9.28 -13.53
N GLY A 562 2.73 -9.44 -12.23
CA GLY A 562 2.82 -10.71 -11.50
C GLY A 562 4.21 -11.01 -10.91
N GLY A 563 5.18 -10.10 -11.00
CA GLY A 563 6.51 -10.24 -10.39
C GLY A 563 6.45 -10.25 -8.86
N VAL A 564 7.17 -11.17 -8.21
CA VAL A 564 7.19 -11.27 -6.74
C VAL A 564 8.03 -10.14 -6.14
N LYS A 565 7.42 -9.27 -5.33
CA LYS A 565 8.13 -8.24 -4.55
C LYS A 565 8.57 -8.77 -3.19
N ARG A 566 7.72 -9.57 -2.55
CA ARG A 566 7.92 -10.13 -1.21
C ARG A 566 7.12 -11.42 -1.08
N ALA A 567 7.62 -12.36 -0.29
CA ALA A 567 6.86 -13.53 0.11
C ALA A 567 7.26 -13.96 1.53
N ARG A 568 6.27 -14.39 2.32
CA ARG A 568 6.46 -14.89 3.69
C ARG A 568 5.59 -16.11 3.92
N SER A 569 6.09 -17.04 4.71
CA SER A 569 5.38 -18.21 5.21
C SER A 569 4.95 -17.99 6.66
N TYR A 570 3.75 -18.45 6.99
CA TYR A 570 3.13 -18.34 8.30
C TYR A 570 2.81 -19.73 8.83
N ALA A 571 3.29 -20.07 10.01
CA ALA A 571 3.05 -21.35 10.66
C ALA A 571 2.26 -21.17 11.96
N LEU A 572 1.06 -21.75 12.01
CA LEU A 572 0.25 -21.85 13.21
C LEU A 572 0.77 -23.00 14.10
N PRO A 573 0.60 -22.91 15.43
CA PRO A 573 0.99 -23.99 16.34
C PRO A 573 0.20 -25.26 16.05
N TYR A 574 0.89 -26.33 15.67
CA TYR A 574 0.26 -27.58 15.21
C TYR A 574 -0.64 -28.24 16.28
N ASP A 575 -0.31 -28.08 17.55
CA ASP A 575 -1.10 -28.57 18.69
C ASP A 575 -2.42 -27.81 18.86
N LEU A 576 -2.43 -26.52 18.52
CA LEU A 576 -3.63 -25.66 18.62
C LEU A 576 -4.47 -25.66 17.34
N CYS A 577 -3.83 -25.82 16.18
CA CYS A 577 -4.44 -25.85 14.85
C CYS A 577 -3.79 -26.93 13.96
N ALA A 578 -4.30 -28.15 14.05
CA ALA A 578 -3.89 -29.24 13.18
C ALA A 578 -4.55 -29.11 11.80
N THR A 579 -3.78 -29.41 10.74
CA THR A 579 -4.25 -29.35 9.34
C THR A 579 -4.91 -28.00 8.98
N PRO A 580 -4.18 -26.88 9.11
CA PRO A 580 -4.70 -25.55 8.80
C PRO A 580 -5.06 -25.45 7.31
N SER A 581 -6.22 -24.88 7.03
CA SER A 581 -6.75 -24.67 5.68
C SER A 581 -7.16 -23.20 5.55
N PRO A 582 -6.33 -22.34 4.93
CA PRO A 582 -6.68 -20.94 4.72
C PRO A 582 -7.76 -20.82 3.63
N ARG A 583 -8.76 -19.96 3.86
CA ARG A 583 -9.98 -19.87 3.04
C ARG A 583 -10.19 -18.49 2.42
N LEU A 584 -9.93 -17.45 3.20
CA LEU A 584 -10.27 -16.08 2.88
C LEU A 584 -9.05 -15.18 3.01
N LEU A 585 -8.96 -14.21 2.11
CA LEU A 585 -8.03 -13.09 2.17
C LEU A 585 -8.87 -11.80 2.04
N ALA A 586 -8.73 -10.89 3.00
CA ALA A 586 -9.42 -9.60 2.97
C ALA A 586 -8.43 -8.47 3.21
N ALA A 587 -8.42 -7.46 2.35
CA ALA A 587 -7.65 -6.24 2.55
C ALA A 587 -8.34 -5.33 3.59
N ASP A 588 -7.53 -4.59 4.35
CA ASP A 588 -8.03 -3.60 5.30
C ASP A 588 -8.37 -2.27 4.62
N THR A 589 -9.29 -1.52 5.24
CA THR A 589 -9.72 -0.21 4.76
C THR A 589 -9.03 0.98 5.43
N GLY A 590 -8.20 0.77 6.46
CA GLY A 590 -7.52 1.82 7.23
C GLY A 590 -6.20 2.34 6.63
N ALA A 591 -5.61 3.36 7.25
CA ALA A 591 -4.28 3.89 6.88
C ALA A 591 -3.18 2.85 7.21
N GLY A 592 -2.26 2.59 6.28
CA GLY A 592 -1.26 1.52 6.41
C GLY A 592 -1.78 0.10 6.14
N ALA A 593 -2.95 -0.02 5.48
CA ALA A 593 -3.73 -1.25 5.33
C ALA A 593 -2.93 -2.54 5.10
N GLY A 594 -3.20 -3.53 5.95
CA GLY A 594 -2.70 -4.89 5.85
C GLY A 594 -3.79 -5.85 5.36
N PHE A 595 -3.73 -7.10 5.83
CA PHE A 595 -4.61 -8.17 5.38
C PHE A 595 -5.05 -9.07 6.54
N SER A 596 -6.31 -9.49 6.49
CA SER A 596 -6.85 -10.57 7.32
C SER A 596 -6.93 -11.87 6.52
N VAL A 597 -6.30 -12.92 7.04
CA VAL A 597 -6.40 -14.29 6.54
C VAL A 597 -7.28 -15.08 7.49
N LEU A 598 -8.35 -15.67 6.98
CA LEU A 598 -9.24 -16.53 7.77
C LEU A 598 -9.25 -17.94 7.19
N GLY A 599 -9.33 -18.93 8.07
CA GLY A 599 -9.38 -20.32 7.68
C GLY A 599 -9.86 -21.21 8.81
N GLU A 600 -9.60 -22.50 8.67
CA GLU A 600 -10.04 -23.52 9.63
C GLU A 600 -8.94 -24.52 9.98
N CYS A 601 -9.07 -25.13 11.15
CA CYS A 601 -8.26 -26.24 11.62
C CYS A 601 -9.09 -27.52 11.41
N LEU A 602 -8.97 -28.15 10.24
CA LEU A 602 -9.91 -29.17 9.74
C LEU A 602 -10.15 -30.32 10.72
N SER A 603 -9.11 -30.73 11.45
CA SER A 603 -9.17 -31.87 12.38
C SER A 603 -9.75 -31.52 13.76
N GLN A 604 -10.05 -30.25 14.02
CA GLN A 604 -10.39 -29.74 15.36
C GLN A 604 -11.67 -28.91 15.42
N GLY A 605 -12.31 -28.62 14.28
CA GLY A 605 -13.55 -27.85 14.24
C GLY A 605 -13.40 -26.42 14.78
N LYS A 606 -12.23 -25.80 14.54
CA LYS A 606 -11.92 -24.41 14.93
C LYS A 606 -11.72 -23.55 13.69
N ALA A 607 -12.05 -22.27 13.80
CA ALA A 607 -11.64 -21.27 12.82
C ALA A 607 -10.38 -20.53 13.31
N PHE A 608 -9.56 -20.04 12.40
CA PHE A 608 -8.46 -19.15 12.72
C PHE A 608 -8.59 -17.83 11.96
N VAL A 609 -8.06 -16.76 12.57
CA VAL A 609 -7.92 -15.44 11.97
C VAL A 609 -6.49 -14.98 12.23
N VAL A 610 -5.79 -14.58 11.18
CA VAL A 610 -4.45 -13.97 11.27
C VAL A 610 -4.50 -12.62 10.57
N HIS A 611 -4.20 -11.57 11.31
CA HIS A 611 -4.07 -10.21 10.80
C HIS A 611 -2.59 -9.88 10.63
N VAL A 612 -2.23 -9.43 9.43
CA VAL A 612 -0.88 -8.94 9.13
C VAL A 612 -0.95 -7.48 8.68
N ASP A 613 0.11 -6.73 8.94
CA ASP A 613 0.26 -5.37 8.39
C ASP A 613 0.74 -5.39 6.91
N ALA A 614 0.92 -4.20 6.33
CA ALA A 614 1.41 -4.05 4.95
C ALA A 614 2.84 -4.60 4.71
N ALA A 615 3.65 -4.76 5.78
CA ALA A 615 4.98 -5.38 5.71
C ALA A 615 4.92 -6.91 5.77
N GLY A 616 3.74 -7.46 6.10
CA GLY A 616 3.49 -8.89 6.31
C GLY A 616 3.87 -9.35 7.72
N ASP A 617 4.04 -8.44 8.67
CA ASP A 617 4.28 -8.81 10.07
C ASP A 617 2.93 -9.04 10.77
N VAL A 618 2.86 -10.07 11.62
CA VAL A 618 1.61 -10.45 12.31
C VAL A 618 1.31 -9.42 13.40
N THR A 619 0.15 -8.78 13.31
CA THR A 619 -0.33 -7.80 14.29
C THR A 619 -1.27 -8.44 15.31
N ASP A 620 -2.02 -9.47 14.89
CA ASP A 620 -2.97 -10.20 15.71
C ASP A 620 -3.20 -11.60 15.12
N ALA A 621 -3.37 -12.62 15.96
CA ALA A 621 -3.70 -13.97 15.50
C ALA A 621 -4.52 -14.71 16.56
N ARG A 622 -5.64 -15.31 16.14
CA ARG A 622 -6.65 -15.87 17.04
C ARG A 622 -7.24 -17.15 16.51
N LEU A 623 -7.68 -18.01 17.43
CA LEU A 623 -8.57 -19.13 17.18
C LEU A 623 -9.96 -18.80 17.69
N TRP A 624 -10.97 -19.20 16.93
CA TRP A 624 -12.36 -19.19 17.36
C TRP A 624 -12.83 -20.63 17.54
N THR A 625 -13.30 -20.93 18.75
CA THR A 625 -13.79 -22.26 19.14
C THR A 625 -15.23 -22.15 19.60
N LEU A 626 -16.10 -23.03 19.10
CA LEU A 626 -17.45 -23.18 19.64
C LEU A 626 -17.55 -24.53 20.36
N GLU A 627 -17.91 -24.51 21.63
CA GLU A 627 -18.03 -25.73 22.43
C GLU A 627 -19.07 -26.68 21.82
N GLY A 628 -18.69 -27.95 21.61
CA GLY A 628 -19.57 -28.96 21.02
C GLY A 628 -19.76 -28.86 19.49
N ALA A 629 -19.04 -27.97 18.80
CA ALA A 629 -19.01 -27.95 17.34
C ALA A 629 -18.11 -29.07 16.78
N GLY A 630 -18.62 -29.85 15.84
CA GLY A 630 -17.84 -30.79 15.03
C GLY A 630 -17.14 -30.11 13.85
N HIS A 631 -17.64 -28.96 13.41
CA HIS A 631 -17.05 -28.15 12.34
C HIS A 631 -17.42 -26.68 12.50
N PHE A 632 -16.44 -25.79 12.35
CA PHE A 632 -16.64 -24.33 12.39
C PHE A 632 -15.60 -23.68 11.48
N GLY A 633 -15.99 -23.42 10.23
CA GLY A 633 -15.05 -23.03 9.17
C GLY A 633 -15.59 -21.89 8.31
N PRO A 634 -14.85 -20.78 8.14
CA PRO A 634 -15.25 -19.68 7.26
C PRO A 634 -15.18 -20.11 5.79
N ALA A 635 -16.10 -19.61 4.95
CA ALA A 635 -16.21 -20.03 3.55
C ALA A 635 -16.26 -18.86 2.56
N ALA A 636 -16.90 -17.74 2.92
CA ALA A 636 -16.97 -16.55 2.09
C ALA A 636 -16.94 -15.27 2.93
N SER A 637 -16.43 -14.18 2.35
CA SER A 637 -16.46 -12.86 2.96
C SER A 637 -16.80 -11.76 1.96
N THR A 638 -17.26 -10.63 2.48
CA THR A 638 -17.47 -9.38 1.74
C THR A 638 -17.30 -8.20 2.69
N ARG A 639 -16.95 -7.03 2.16
CA ARG A 639 -17.06 -5.77 2.91
C ARG A 639 -18.48 -5.23 2.79
N THR A 640 -19.01 -4.66 3.88
CA THR A 640 -20.31 -3.98 3.91
C THR A 640 -20.16 -2.52 3.46
N THR A 641 -21.28 -1.79 3.31
CA THR A 641 -21.23 -0.35 2.98
C THR A 641 -20.63 0.51 4.12
N THR A 642 -20.57 -0.04 5.33
CA THR A 642 -19.92 0.54 6.52
C THR A 642 -18.48 0.06 6.70
N SER A 643 -17.89 -0.57 5.69
CA SER A 643 -16.53 -1.14 5.69
C SER A 643 -16.29 -2.29 6.66
N GLN A 644 -17.30 -2.80 7.38
CA GLN A 644 -17.16 -4.00 8.20
C GLN A 644 -16.86 -5.23 7.32
N LEU A 645 -16.03 -6.14 7.81
CA LEU A 645 -15.79 -7.43 7.15
C LEU A 645 -16.90 -8.40 7.59
N ALA A 646 -17.81 -8.72 6.68
CA ALA A 646 -18.78 -9.78 6.89
C ALA A 646 -18.20 -11.12 6.44
N VAL A 647 -18.38 -12.16 7.25
CA VAL A 647 -17.89 -13.53 7.02
C VAL A 647 -19.06 -14.49 7.20
N THR A 648 -19.16 -15.47 6.32
CA THR A 648 -20.06 -16.61 6.50
C THR A 648 -19.30 -17.90 6.34
N GLY A 649 -19.79 -18.97 6.98
CA GLY A 649 -19.14 -20.26 6.96
C GLY A 649 -20.05 -21.37 7.41
N VAL A 650 -19.52 -22.58 7.42
CA VAL A 650 -20.24 -23.80 7.82
C VAL A 650 -20.13 -23.96 9.33
N LEU A 651 -21.22 -24.40 9.95
CA LEU A 651 -21.27 -24.78 11.35
C LEU A 651 -21.96 -26.14 11.49
N SER A 652 -21.28 -27.09 12.11
CA SER A 652 -21.87 -28.37 12.52
C SER A 652 -21.73 -28.54 14.02
N THR A 653 -22.84 -28.82 14.69
CA THR A 653 -22.91 -29.08 16.14
C THR A 653 -23.57 -30.43 16.38
N THR A 654 -23.58 -30.89 17.64
CA THR A 654 -24.25 -32.16 17.99
C THR A 654 -25.76 -32.17 17.76
N SER A 655 -26.41 -31.00 17.70
CA SER A 655 -27.87 -30.88 17.53
C SER A 655 -28.32 -30.26 16.21
N ASP A 656 -27.47 -29.46 15.57
CA ASP A 656 -27.82 -28.66 14.40
C ASP A 656 -26.65 -28.54 13.41
N ASP A 657 -26.93 -28.76 12.12
CA ASP A 657 -26.03 -28.45 11.01
C ASP A 657 -26.56 -27.24 10.25
N GLY A 658 -25.69 -26.28 9.99
CA GLY A 658 -26.08 -25.02 9.38
C GLY A 658 -24.91 -24.14 8.97
N MET A 659 -25.15 -22.84 8.99
CA MET A 659 -24.16 -21.82 8.66
C MET A 659 -24.04 -20.80 9.79
N PHE A 660 -22.97 -20.02 9.78
CA PHE A 660 -22.88 -18.82 10.61
C PHE A 660 -22.68 -17.58 9.74
N VAL A 661 -23.01 -16.43 10.30
CA VAL A 661 -22.69 -15.11 9.76
C VAL A 661 -22.07 -14.28 10.88
N ALA A 662 -20.86 -13.79 10.65
CA ALA A 662 -20.13 -12.91 11.54
C ALA A 662 -19.89 -11.56 10.86
N ARG A 663 -19.89 -10.49 11.65
CA ARG A 663 -19.44 -9.15 11.26
C ARG A 663 -18.24 -8.79 12.10
N LEU A 664 -17.18 -8.35 11.43
CA LEU A 664 -15.93 -7.98 12.06
C LEU A 664 -15.62 -6.51 11.81
N ASP A 665 -14.93 -5.89 12.77
CA ASP A 665 -14.32 -4.57 12.58
C ASP A 665 -13.00 -4.66 11.77
N ASP A 666 -12.32 -3.54 11.60
CA ASP A 666 -11.07 -3.46 10.82
C ASP A 666 -9.87 -4.14 11.49
N GLN A 667 -9.99 -4.54 12.76
CA GLN A 667 -9.01 -5.35 13.48
C GLN A 667 -9.47 -6.81 13.60
N ALA A 668 -10.44 -7.21 12.76
CA ALA A 668 -11.03 -8.53 12.72
C ALA A 668 -11.67 -9.00 14.06
N ASN A 669 -12.04 -8.07 14.95
CA ASN A 669 -12.79 -8.41 16.16
C ASN A 669 -14.26 -8.70 15.81
N ILE A 670 -14.86 -9.69 16.46
CA ILE A 670 -16.27 -10.02 16.28
C ILE A 670 -17.14 -8.91 16.88
N VAL A 671 -17.89 -8.21 16.01
CA VAL A 671 -18.92 -7.23 16.39
C VAL A 671 -20.27 -7.91 16.62
N ALA A 672 -20.61 -8.86 15.75
CA ALA A 672 -21.82 -9.68 15.86
C ALA A 672 -21.57 -11.04 15.21
N ILE A 673 -22.16 -12.10 15.76
CA ILE A 673 -22.15 -13.42 15.17
C ILE A 673 -23.44 -14.18 15.48
N ASP A 674 -24.03 -14.76 14.46
CA ASP A 674 -25.24 -15.57 14.55
C ASP A 674 -25.08 -16.85 13.74
N ALA A 675 -25.68 -17.93 14.22
CA ALA A 675 -25.83 -19.18 13.48
C ALA A 675 -27.24 -19.32 12.90
N TYR A 676 -27.36 -20.11 11.84
CA TYR A 676 -28.61 -20.37 11.13
C TYR A 676 -28.68 -21.86 10.79
N ALA A 677 -29.68 -22.55 11.33
CA ALA A 677 -29.94 -23.95 11.03
C ALA A 677 -31.07 -24.08 10.01
N GLY A 678 -30.89 -24.99 9.04
CA GLY A 678 -31.93 -25.37 8.09
C GLY A 678 -33.04 -26.22 8.72
N CYS A 679 -34.14 -26.39 8.00
CA CYS A 679 -35.18 -27.33 8.39
C CYS A 679 -34.68 -28.79 8.24
N ALA A 680 -35.44 -29.76 8.75
CA ALA A 680 -35.09 -31.19 8.67
C ALA A 680 -34.92 -31.71 7.23
N GLU A 681 -35.53 -31.05 6.23
CA GLU A 681 -35.39 -31.42 4.83
C GLU A 681 -34.17 -30.76 4.16
N SER A 682 -33.60 -29.70 4.77
CA SER A 682 -32.45 -28.95 4.24
C SER A 682 -31.39 -28.71 5.34
N PHE A 683 -31.11 -29.74 6.13
CA PHE A 683 -30.00 -29.70 7.08
C PHE A 683 -28.67 -29.63 6.31
N ASN A 684 -27.64 -29.05 6.94
CA ASN A 684 -26.30 -28.88 6.34
C ASN A 684 -26.25 -27.86 5.18
N THR A 685 -26.59 -26.61 5.48
CA THR A 685 -26.39 -25.47 4.58
C THR A 685 -24.91 -25.08 4.57
N SER A 686 -24.27 -25.20 3.41
CA SER A 686 -22.86 -24.89 3.22
C SER A 686 -22.69 -23.65 2.33
N PRO A 687 -22.46 -22.47 2.91
CA PRO A 687 -22.31 -21.24 2.14
C PRO A 687 -21.01 -21.27 1.32
N THR A 688 -21.06 -20.71 0.12
CA THR A 688 -19.92 -20.55 -0.80
C THR A 688 -19.72 -19.11 -1.23
N SER A 689 -20.75 -18.28 -1.11
CA SER A 689 -20.75 -16.89 -1.54
C SER A 689 -21.53 -16.01 -0.59
N LEU A 690 -21.03 -14.78 -0.44
CA LEU A 690 -21.62 -13.73 0.40
C LEU A 690 -21.55 -12.42 -0.36
N VAL A 691 -22.67 -11.71 -0.47
CA VAL A 691 -22.71 -10.36 -1.02
C VAL A 691 -23.43 -9.40 -0.09
N ALA A 692 -22.85 -8.21 0.09
CA ALA A 692 -23.46 -7.15 0.86
C ALA A 692 -24.41 -6.35 -0.03
N ALA A 693 -25.54 -5.95 0.55
CA ALA A 693 -26.47 -5.06 -0.11
C ALA A 693 -26.34 -3.62 0.39
N ALA A 694 -26.90 -2.70 -0.39
CA ALA A 694 -26.95 -1.27 -0.03
C ALA A 694 -27.62 -1.01 1.33
N SER A 695 -28.55 -1.89 1.75
CA SER A 695 -29.22 -1.81 3.05
C SER A 695 -28.39 -2.39 4.21
N ASN A 696 -27.10 -2.67 4.01
CA ASN A 696 -26.23 -3.45 4.90
C ASN A 696 -26.70 -4.88 5.20
N GLY A 697 -27.77 -5.37 4.58
CA GLY A 697 -28.12 -6.79 4.61
C GLY A 697 -27.10 -7.64 3.85
N LEU A 698 -27.15 -8.94 4.06
CA LEU A 698 -26.27 -9.91 3.46
C LEU A 698 -27.08 -10.95 2.68
N THR A 699 -26.76 -11.17 1.42
CA THR A 699 -27.29 -12.32 0.67
C THR A 699 -26.23 -13.42 0.67
N VAL A 700 -26.63 -14.59 1.15
CA VAL A 700 -25.79 -15.80 1.25
C VAL A 700 -26.28 -16.79 0.21
N ALA A 701 -25.35 -17.40 -0.52
CA ALA A 701 -25.65 -18.52 -1.41
C ALA A 701 -24.68 -19.68 -1.18
N GLY A 702 -25.14 -20.90 -1.45
CA GLY A 702 -24.33 -22.10 -1.28
C GLY A 702 -25.08 -23.38 -1.63
N GLY A 703 -24.61 -24.50 -1.08
CA GLY A 703 -25.24 -25.81 -1.23
C GLY A 703 -26.06 -26.22 0.00
N SER A 704 -27.11 -27.01 -0.23
CA SER A 704 -27.82 -27.80 0.77
C SER A 704 -27.62 -29.27 0.41
N PHE A 705 -26.69 -29.92 1.11
CA PHE A 705 -26.24 -31.27 0.75
C PHE A 705 -27.29 -32.35 1.01
N ALA A 706 -28.22 -32.13 1.94
CA ALA A 706 -29.33 -33.05 2.20
C ALA A 706 -30.24 -33.24 0.97
N GLN A 707 -30.36 -32.23 0.11
CA GLN A 707 -31.20 -32.28 -1.09
C GLN A 707 -30.39 -32.21 -2.39
N ALA A 708 -29.07 -32.01 -2.31
CA ALA A 708 -28.19 -31.73 -3.43
C ALA A 708 -28.66 -30.53 -4.28
N ARG A 709 -29.17 -29.49 -3.59
CA ARG A 709 -29.72 -28.24 -4.15
C ARG A 709 -28.87 -27.05 -3.75
N ALA A 710 -29.06 -25.93 -4.43
CA ALA A 710 -28.52 -24.67 -3.98
C ALA A 710 -29.45 -24.10 -2.90
N PHE A 711 -28.94 -23.19 -2.07
CA PHE A 711 -29.78 -22.30 -1.27
C PHE A 711 -29.38 -20.84 -1.52
N VAL A 712 -30.36 -19.95 -1.39
CA VAL A 712 -30.14 -18.49 -1.41
C VAL A 712 -30.96 -17.89 -0.27
N ALA A 713 -30.30 -17.18 0.63
CA ALA A 713 -30.91 -16.55 1.79
C ALA A 713 -30.53 -15.08 1.91
N ARG A 714 -31.48 -14.25 2.31
CA ARG A 714 -31.24 -12.85 2.69
C ARG A 714 -31.28 -12.73 4.21
N ILE A 715 -30.19 -12.25 4.78
CA ILE A 715 -30.05 -11.94 6.21
C ILE A 715 -30.03 -10.42 6.36
N HIS A 716 -30.90 -9.88 7.19
CA HIS A 716 -30.95 -8.45 7.52
C HIS A 716 -29.78 -8.06 8.42
N GLU A 717 -29.52 -6.76 8.55
CA GLU A 717 -28.42 -6.26 9.39
C GLU A 717 -28.58 -6.65 10.87
N ASP A 718 -29.82 -6.73 11.36
CA ASP A 718 -30.16 -7.17 12.72
C ASP A 718 -30.06 -8.70 12.93
N GLY A 719 -29.72 -9.46 11.88
CA GLY A 719 -29.63 -10.91 11.86
C GLY A 719 -30.96 -11.64 11.56
N GLY A 720 -32.06 -10.92 11.31
CA GLY A 720 -33.33 -11.52 10.88
C GLY A 720 -33.23 -12.13 9.47
N VAL A 721 -33.96 -13.22 9.21
CA VAL A 721 -34.02 -13.83 7.87
C VAL A 721 -35.12 -13.16 7.06
N GLY A 722 -34.76 -12.50 5.96
CA GLY A 722 -35.69 -11.86 5.03
C GLY A 722 -36.38 -12.89 4.12
N PHE A 723 -35.58 -13.73 3.45
CA PHE A 723 -36.10 -14.87 2.69
C PHE A 723 -35.05 -16.00 2.64
N VAL A 724 -35.50 -17.21 2.32
CA VAL A 724 -34.66 -18.33 1.90
C VAL A 724 -35.37 -19.11 0.79
N THR A 725 -34.62 -19.58 -0.20
CA THR A 725 -35.10 -20.40 -1.32
C THR A 725 -34.09 -21.49 -1.64
N TYR A 726 -34.53 -22.59 -2.26
CA TYR A 726 -33.68 -23.75 -2.56
C TYR A 726 -33.75 -24.14 -4.04
N PRO A 727 -33.23 -23.33 -4.97
CA PRO A 727 -33.25 -23.65 -6.39
C PRO A 727 -32.50 -24.95 -6.67
N GLY A 728 -33.13 -25.88 -7.40
CA GLY A 728 -32.58 -27.19 -7.69
C GLY A 728 -33.04 -27.76 -9.02
N MET A 729 -32.36 -28.80 -9.50
CA MET A 729 -32.77 -29.55 -10.69
C MET A 729 -33.72 -30.68 -10.29
N SER A 730 -34.67 -31.00 -11.16
CA SER A 730 -35.43 -32.25 -11.09
C SER A 730 -34.63 -33.39 -11.71
N GLY A 731 -34.55 -34.57 -11.07
CA GLY A 731 -33.88 -35.74 -11.63
C GLY A 731 -33.65 -36.84 -10.58
N ASP A 732 -33.06 -37.96 -11.00
CA ASP A 732 -32.85 -39.14 -10.14
C ASP A 732 -31.68 -38.98 -9.15
N SER A 733 -30.67 -38.18 -9.49
CA SER A 733 -29.53 -37.83 -8.60
C SER A 733 -28.87 -36.51 -9.01
N PRO A 734 -29.62 -35.39 -8.97
CA PRO A 734 -29.08 -34.09 -9.33
C PRO A 734 -28.11 -33.62 -8.24
N ASN A 735 -27.05 -32.92 -8.65
CA ASN A 735 -26.23 -32.13 -7.76
C ASN A 735 -26.13 -30.72 -8.33
N PHE A 736 -26.62 -29.75 -7.57
CA PHE A 736 -26.70 -28.35 -7.97
C PHE A 736 -26.22 -27.47 -6.82
N VAL A 737 -25.01 -26.92 -6.91
CA VAL A 737 -24.40 -26.14 -5.82
C VAL A 737 -24.05 -24.75 -6.31
N ALA A 738 -24.60 -23.72 -5.69
CA ALA A 738 -24.20 -22.35 -5.98
C ALA A 738 -22.72 -22.15 -5.62
N GLY A 739 -21.94 -21.58 -6.55
CA GLY A 739 -20.55 -21.18 -6.32
C GLY A 739 -20.41 -19.69 -6.06
N ALA A 740 -21.24 -18.87 -6.72
CA ALA A 740 -21.22 -17.42 -6.58
C ALA A 740 -22.59 -16.80 -6.88
N ILE A 741 -22.87 -15.65 -6.27
CA ILE A 741 -24.07 -14.84 -6.53
C ILE A 741 -23.70 -13.36 -6.62
N ALA A 742 -24.42 -12.60 -7.44
CA ALA A 742 -24.31 -11.15 -7.54
C ALA A 742 -25.70 -10.51 -7.59
N GLU A 743 -25.88 -9.39 -6.90
CA GLU A 743 -27.12 -8.60 -6.91
C GLU A 743 -27.17 -7.74 -8.18
N LEU A 744 -28.31 -7.76 -8.87
CA LEU A 744 -28.51 -6.96 -10.08
C LEU A 744 -28.82 -5.50 -9.71
N PRO A 745 -28.47 -4.52 -10.57
CA PRO A 745 -28.72 -3.08 -10.34
C PRO A 745 -30.21 -2.72 -10.30
N THR A 746 -31.09 -3.63 -10.72
CA THR A 746 -32.55 -3.44 -10.73
C THR A 746 -33.16 -4.18 -9.54
N THR A 747 -33.58 -5.42 -9.76
CA THR A 747 -34.13 -6.31 -8.74
C THR A 747 -33.69 -7.74 -9.03
N GLY A 748 -33.37 -8.50 -7.99
CA GLY A 748 -32.99 -9.90 -8.11
C GLY A 748 -31.48 -10.10 -8.26
N PHE A 749 -31.11 -11.28 -8.76
CA PHE A 749 -29.74 -11.76 -8.70
C PHE A 749 -29.34 -12.53 -9.95
N VAL A 750 -28.05 -12.64 -10.19
CA VAL A 750 -27.47 -13.66 -11.07
C VAL A 750 -26.63 -14.58 -10.20
N MET A 751 -26.82 -15.88 -10.36
CA MET A 751 -26.12 -16.91 -9.61
C MET A 751 -25.40 -17.85 -10.57
N ALA A 752 -24.16 -18.21 -10.26
CA ALA A 752 -23.41 -19.25 -10.94
C ALA A 752 -23.36 -20.50 -10.06
N ALA A 753 -23.60 -21.68 -10.64
CA ALA A 753 -23.67 -22.95 -9.92
C ALA A 753 -22.92 -24.07 -10.65
N SER A 754 -22.38 -25.01 -9.88
CA SER A 754 -21.90 -26.30 -10.40
C SER A 754 -23.09 -27.25 -10.56
N THR A 755 -23.13 -28.00 -11.64
CA THR A 755 -24.25 -28.90 -11.97
C THR A 755 -23.77 -30.23 -12.53
N VAL A 756 -24.32 -31.34 -12.03
CA VAL A 756 -24.15 -32.69 -12.59
C VAL A 756 -25.35 -33.57 -12.23
N GLU A 757 -25.72 -34.51 -13.11
CA GLU A 757 -26.62 -35.62 -12.79
C GLU A 757 -25.80 -36.89 -12.60
N LEU A 758 -25.57 -37.32 -11.35
CA LEU A 758 -24.61 -38.38 -11.02
C LEU A 758 -24.94 -39.74 -11.65
N THR A 759 -26.23 -39.99 -11.89
CA THR A 759 -26.74 -41.22 -12.52
C THR A 759 -27.30 -40.97 -13.92
N GLY A 760 -27.13 -39.75 -14.45
CA GLY A 760 -27.60 -39.39 -15.79
C GLY A 760 -26.75 -40.03 -16.90
N GLU A 761 -27.17 -39.84 -18.15
CA GLU A 761 -26.42 -40.26 -19.33
C GLU A 761 -25.97 -39.06 -20.19
N GLY A 762 -24.91 -39.26 -20.98
CA GLY A 762 -24.41 -38.26 -21.93
C GLY A 762 -23.96 -36.96 -21.26
N ALA A 763 -24.33 -35.82 -21.86
CA ALA A 763 -23.85 -34.51 -21.43
C ALA A 763 -24.33 -34.08 -20.03
N ALA A 764 -25.42 -34.66 -19.50
CA ALA A 764 -25.94 -34.36 -18.17
C ALA A 764 -25.09 -34.98 -17.04
N ALA A 765 -24.43 -36.11 -17.33
CA ALA A 765 -23.55 -36.83 -16.40
C ALA A 765 -22.15 -36.19 -16.23
N VAL A 766 -21.81 -35.22 -17.06
CA VAL A 766 -20.53 -34.50 -17.01
C VAL A 766 -20.69 -33.23 -16.17
N PRO A 767 -19.83 -32.94 -15.18
CA PRO A 767 -19.88 -31.69 -14.44
C PRO A 767 -19.85 -30.46 -15.37
N GLY A 768 -20.79 -29.56 -15.18
CA GLY A 768 -20.94 -28.31 -15.92
C GLY A 768 -21.17 -27.11 -15.02
N VAL A 769 -21.21 -25.93 -15.63
CA VAL A 769 -21.56 -24.66 -14.96
C VAL A 769 -22.96 -24.25 -15.40
N ALA A 770 -23.75 -23.70 -14.49
CA ALA A 770 -25.02 -23.07 -14.77
C ALA A 770 -25.01 -21.59 -14.40
N LEU A 771 -25.72 -20.76 -15.16
CA LEU A 771 -26.12 -19.41 -14.77
C LEU A 771 -27.63 -19.38 -14.56
N VAL A 772 -28.04 -18.72 -13.49
CA VAL A 772 -29.44 -18.59 -13.09
C VAL A 772 -29.74 -17.13 -12.81
N GLY A 773 -30.78 -16.59 -13.44
CA GLY A 773 -31.38 -15.32 -13.05
C GLY A 773 -32.43 -15.58 -11.98
N LEU A 774 -32.30 -14.91 -10.84
CA LEU A 774 -33.25 -14.98 -9.73
C LEU A 774 -34.01 -13.66 -9.59
N ASP A 775 -35.26 -13.72 -9.16
CA ASP A 775 -36.02 -12.53 -8.77
C ASP A 775 -35.57 -12.00 -7.38
N ALA A 776 -36.19 -10.91 -6.92
CA ALA A 776 -35.86 -10.29 -5.63
C ALA A 776 -36.14 -11.18 -4.41
N SER A 777 -36.90 -12.27 -4.58
CA SER A 777 -37.18 -13.27 -3.54
C SER A 777 -36.31 -14.52 -3.66
N GLY A 778 -35.34 -14.54 -4.58
CA GLY A 778 -34.44 -15.68 -4.80
C GLY A 778 -35.02 -16.80 -5.68
N ARG A 779 -36.17 -16.58 -6.33
CA ARG A 779 -36.79 -17.60 -7.20
C ARG A 779 -36.24 -17.53 -8.62
N ALA A 780 -36.01 -18.70 -9.24
CA ALA A 780 -35.50 -18.79 -10.60
C ALA A 780 -36.47 -18.19 -11.62
N ALA A 781 -36.01 -17.18 -12.37
CA ALA A 781 -36.70 -16.57 -13.50
C ALA A 781 -36.24 -17.17 -14.84
N TRP A 782 -34.94 -17.51 -14.94
CA TRP A 782 -34.36 -18.25 -16.05
C TRP A 782 -33.14 -19.03 -15.58
N ALA A 783 -32.80 -20.12 -16.27
CA ALA A 783 -31.59 -20.89 -15.99
C ALA A 783 -31.02 -21.48 -17.28
N LYS A 784 -29.69 -21.46 -17.41
CA LYS A 784 -28.95 -22.06 -18.52
C LYS A 784 -27.75 -22.83 -17.99
N ARG A 785 -27.56 -24.04 -18.51
CA ARG A 785 -26.38 -24.87 -18.34
C ARG A 785 -25.41 -24.63 -19.48
N TYR A 786 -24.12 -24.70 -19.19
CA TYR A 786 -23.04 -24.59 -20.15
C TYR A 786 -22.13 -25.80 -19.99
N ALA A 787 -21.82 -26.44 -21.11
CA ALA A 787 -20.87 -27.53 -21.20
C ALA A 787 -19.70 -27.14 -22.10
N LEU A 788 -18.48 -27.38 -21.62
CA LEU A 788 -17.25 -27.14 -22.34
C LEU A 788 -16.90 -28.39 -23.18
N ALA A 789 -16.61 -28.21 -24.47
CA ALA A 789 -16.31 -29.34 -25.34
C ALA A 789 -15.07 -30.12 -24.84
N GLY A 790 -15.22 -31.42 -24.59
CA GLY A 790 -14.13 -32.33 -24.20
C GLY A 790 -13.57 -32.12 -22.78
N ARG A 791 -14.19 -31.29 -21.94
CA ARG A 791 -13.75 -31.03 -20.56
C ARG A 791 -14.96 -30.96 -19.62
N SER A 792 -14.79 -31.41 -18.38
CA SER A 792 -15.74 -31.08 -17.33
C SER A 792 -15.38 -29.73 -16.69
N SER A 793 -16.35 -29.09 -16.06
CA SER A 793 -16.14 -27.79 -15.40
C SER A 793 -16.93 -27.68 -14.11
N SER A 794 -16.36 -27.05 -13.09
CA SER A 794 -17.02 -26.89 -11.79
C SER A 794 -16.45 -25.71 -11.02
N PHE A 795 -17.07 -25.41 -9.88
CA PHE A 795 -16.64 -24.40 -8.90
C PHE A 795 -16.60 -22.97 -9.43
N PRO A 796 -17.73 -22.45 -9.96
CA PRO A 796 -17.75 -21.16 -10.60
C PRO A 796 -17.65 -20.00 -9.59
N ALA A 797 -16.86 -18.98 -9.94
CA ALA A 797 -16.93 -17.63 -9.40
C ALA A 797 -17.64 -16.71 -10.41
N LEU A 798 -18.24 -15.62 -9.92
CA LEU A 798 -19.05 -14.70 -10.72
C LEU A 798 -18.79 -13.25 -10.30
N ARG A 799 -18.62 -12.37 -11.30
CA ARG A 799 -18.64 -10.92 -11.14
C ARG A 799 -19.48 -10.28 -12.24
N LEU A 800 -20.19 -9.20 -11.90
CA LEU A 800 -20.90 -8.40 -12.90
C LEU A 800 -19.94 -7.40 -13.54
N THR A 801 -20.17 -7.13 -14.82
CA THR A 801 -19.42 -6.17 -15.62
C THR A 801 -20.31 -5.00 -15.99
N THR A 802 -19.72 -3.83 -16.14
CA THR A 802 -20.42 -2.56 -16.32
C THR A 802 -21.18 -2.45 -17.65
N ASP A 803 -20.82 -3.26 -18.64
CA ASP A 803 -21.39 -3.32 -19.98
C ASP A 803 -22.53 -4.35 -20.12
N GLY A 804 -23.07 -4.87 -19.02
CA GLY A 804 -24.23 -5.77 -19.00
C GLY A 804 -23.90 -7.25 -18.87
N GLY A 805 -22.64 -7.60 -18.65
CA GLY A 805 -22.18 -8.99 -18.62
C GLY A 805 -22.09 -9.60 -17.23
N ALA A 806 -22.23 -10.92 -17.19
CA ALA A 806 -21.87 -11.81 -16.10
C ALA A 806 -20.56 -12.51 -16.47
N LEU A 807 -19.44 -12.10 -15.88
CA LEU A 807 -18.14 -12.74 -16.03
C LEU A 807 -18.05 -13.90 -15.04
N VAL A 808 -17.85 -15.09 -15.58
CA VAL A 808 -17.76 -16.34 -14.83
C VAL A 808 -16.37 -16.91 -15.03
N SER A 809 -15.75 -17.39 -13.96
CA SER A 809 -14.57 -18.26 -14.02
C SER A 809 -14.86 -19.57 -13.30
N ALA A 810 -14.35 -20.67 -13.81
CA ALA A 810 -14.50 -22.00 -13.25
C ALA A 810 -13.21 -22.80 -13.46
N LEU A 811 -13.06 -23.92 -12.76
CA LEU A 811 -12.00 -24.87 -13.06
C LEU A 811 -12.44 -25.81 -14.18
N ALA A 812 -11.52 -26.13 -15.09
CA ALA A 812 -11.74 -27.06 -16.18
C ALA A 812 -10.84 -28.29 -16.05
N PHE A 813 -11.42 -29.47 -16.29
CA PHE A 813 -10.76 -30.76 -16.14
C PHE A 813 -10.82 -31.55 -17.45
N GLY A 814 -9.66 -31.97 -17.97
CA GLY A 814 -9.55 -32.80 -19.19
C GLY A 814 -9.57 -34.30 -18.90
N GLU A 815 -9.73 -35.13 -19.94
CA GLU A 815 -9.52 -36.58 -19.83
C GLU A 815 -8.04 -36.88 -19.62
N GLY A 816 -7.67 -37.42 -18.46
CA GLY A 816 -6.29 -37.86 -18.17
C GLY A 816 -5.28 -36.75 -17.83
N GLU A 817 -5.69 -35.48 -17.83
CA GLU A 817 -4.86 -34.35 -17.37
C GLU A 817 -5.19 -34.00 -15.92
N ALA A 818 -4.16 -33.74 -15.11
CA ALA A 818 -4.36 -33.27 -13.75
C ALA A 818 -4.95 -31.84 -13.75
N PRO A 819 -5.81 -31.50 -12.77
CA PRO A 819 -6.44 -30.18 -12.68
C PRO A 819 -5.42 -29.04 -12.74
N GLY A 820 -5.78 -27.95 -13.41
CA GLY A 820 -4.90 -26.78 -13.52
C GLY A 820 -5.29 -25.75 -14.58
N ALA A 821 -6.27 -26.05 -15.45
CA ALA A 821 -6.83 -25.10 -16.39
C ALA A 821 -7.99 -24.32 -15.77
N THR A 822 -8.08 -23.02 -16.09
CA THR A 822 -9.23 -22.19 -15.78
C THR A 822 -10.08 -21.99 -17.03
N TRP A 823 -11.39 -21.98 -16.87
CA TRP A 823 -12.34 -21.63 -17.91
C TRP A 823 -13.05 -20.34 -17.53
N SER A 824 -13.00 -19.34 -18.39
CA SER A 824 -13.67 -18.07 -18.22
C SER A 824 -14.67 -17.83 -19.33
N MET A 825 -15.83 -17.28 -19.01
CA MET A 825 -16.81 -16.86 -19.99
C MET A 825 -17.49 -15.57 -19.55
N LYS A 826 -17.88 -14.74 -20.51
CA LYS A 826 -18.70 -13.55 -20.27
C LYS A 826 -20.03 -13.71 -21.00
N ALA A 827 -21.09 -13.92 -20.24
CA ALA A 827 -22.45 -14.08 -20.72
C ALA A 827 -23.24 -12.79 -20.52
N PHE A 828 -24.36 -12.59 -21.22
CA PHE A 828 -25.29 -11.51 -20.85
C PHE A 828 -25.90 -11.77 -19.47
N ALA A 829 -25.80 -10.80 -18.55
CA ALA A 829 -26.34 -10.95 -17.20
C ALA A 829 -27.88 -11.05 -17.19
N LYS A 830 -28.57 -10.51 -18.22
CA LYS A 830 -30.03 -10.54 -18.30
C LYS A 830 -30.63 -11.91 -18.61
N ASP A 831 -29.91 -12.79 -19.31
CA ASP A 831 -30.48 -14.04 -19.86
C ASP A 831 -29.47 -15.19 -20.06
N GLY A 832 -28.20 -15.02 -19.65
CA GLY A 832 -27.15 -16.02 -19.81
C GLY A 832 -26.81 -16.34 -21.27
N THR A 833 -26.97 -15.42 -22.22
CA THR A 833 -26.58 -15.72 -23.60
C THR A 833 -25.05 -15.73 -23.73
N VAL A 834 -24.52 -16.83 -24.27
CA VAL A 834 -23.12 -17.00 -24.71
C VAL A 834 -23.15 -17.47 -26.17
N THR A 835 -22.38 -16.83 -27.03
CA THR A 835 -22.31 -17.11 -28.48
C THR A 835 -20.89 -17.54 -28.86
N ASP A 836 -20.41 -18.61 -28.22
CA ASP A 836 -19.09 -19.19 -28.49
C ASP A 836 -19.25 -20.64 -28.98
N PRO A 837 -18.65 -21.03 -30.13
CA PRO A 837 -18.81 -22.38 -30.68
C PRO A 837 -18.21 -23.49 -29.80
N ASN A 838 -17.33 -23.16 -28.85
CA ASN A 838 -16.70 -24.15 -27.96
C ASN A 838 -17.53 -24.44 -26.70
N VAL A 839 -18.64 -23.72 -26.50
CA VAL A 839 -19.54 -23.89 -25.35
C VAL A 839 -20.92 -24.24 -25.86
N THR A 840 -21.45 -25.36 -25.37
CA THR A 840 -22.84 -25.73 -25.62
C THR A 840 -23.69 -25.21 -24.48
N SER A 841 -24.69 -24.37 -24.77
CA SER A 841 -25.65 -23.89 -23.77
C SER A 841 -27.01 -24.57 -23.92
N SER A 842 -27.63 -24.99 -22.82
CA SER A 842 -28.99 -25.55 -22.79
C SER A 842 -29.83 -24.91 -21.69
N ALA A 843 -31.08 -24.59 -21.98
CA ALA A 843 -32.01 -24.10 -20.96
C ALA A 843 -32.25 -25.16 -19.88
N MET A 844 -32.46 -24.70 -18.65
CA MET A 844 -32.78 -25.54 -17.49
C MET A 844 -34.09 -25.09 -16.86
N VAL A 845 -34.80 -26.03 -16.23
CA VAL A 845 -35.94 -25.74 -15.36
C VAL A 845 -35.51 -26.04 -13.93
N LEU A 846 -35.66 -25.05 -13.05
CA LEU A 846 -35.37 -25.19 -11.63
C LEU A 846 -36.65 -25.00 -10.82
N ASP A 847 -36.87 -25.86 -9.84
CA ASP A 847 -37.94 -25.71 -8.84
C ASP A 847 -37.42 -24.96 -7.60
N GLY A 848 -38.34 -24.35 -6.82
CA GLY A 848 -38.00 -23.50 -5.68
C GLY A 848 -37.65 -24.23 -4.37
N GLY A 849 -37.79 -25.56 -4.37
CA GLY A 849 -37.60 -26.42 -3.20
C GLY A 849 -38.82 -26.47 -2.27
N PRO A 850 -38.67 -27.05 -1.07
CA PRO A 850 -39.76 -27.19 -0.12
C PRO A 850 -40.28 -25.82 0.35
N ALA A 851 -41.60 -25.64 0.30
CA ALA A 851 -42.25 -24.36 0.60
C ALA A 851 -42.13 -23.91 2.06
N ASP A 852 -41.99 -24.86 3.00
CA ASP A 852 -42.00 -24.65 4.46
C ASP A 852 -40.65 -24.98 5.11
N CYS A 853 -39.54 -24.52 4.52
CA CYS A 853 -38.19 -24.76 5.04
C CYS A 853 -37.45 -23.47 5.46
N PRO A 854 -37.82 -22.85 6.59
CA PRO A 854 -37.18 -21.61 7.05
C PRO A 854 -35.77 -21.88 7.62
N LEU A 855 -34.95 -20.84 7.62
CA LEU A 855 -33.72 -20.79 8.41
C LEU A 855 -34.04 -20.29 9.83
N ARG A 856 -33.68 -21.09 10.84
CA ARG A 856 -33.84 -20.72 12.25
C ARG A 856 -32.55 -20.07 12.75
N ARG A 857 -32.64 -18.82 13.20
CA ARG A 857 -31.54 -18.11 13.86
C ARG A 857 -31.24 -18.73 15.24
N ILE A 858 -29.96 -18.89 15.53
CA ILE A 858 -29.41 -19.44 16.78
C ILE A 858 -28.29 -18.50 17.22
N ALA A 859 -28.39 -17.95 18.44
CA ALA A 859 -27.32 -17.15 19.00
C ALA A 859 -26.15 -18.07 19.38
N ILE A 860 -24.93 -17.68 19.01
CA ILE A 860 -23.70 -18.39 19.37
C ILE A 860 -22.68 -17.41 19.95
N ALA A 861 -21.77 -17.93 20.77
CA ALA A 861 -20.71 -17.15 21.40
C ALA A 861 -19.39 -17.95 21.32
N PRO A 862 -18.60 -17.77 20.25
CA PRO A 862 -17.32 -18.46 20.13
C PRO A 862 -16.34 -17.95 21.19
N ILE A 863 -15.56 -18.88 21.75
CA ILE A 863 -14.40 -18.59 22.58
C ILE A 863 -13.27 -18.13 21.66
N VAL A 864 -12.66 -17.01 22.00
CA VAL A 864 -11.55 -16.41 21.23
C VAL A 864 -10.26 -16.59 22.03
N GLU A 865 -9.28 -17.27 21.43
CA GLU A 865 -7.97 -17.53 22.03
C GLU A 865 -6.88 -16.93 21.16
N GLU A 866 -5.99 -16.11 21.73
CA GLU A 866 -4.82 -15.60 21.02
C GLU A 866 -3.78 -16.71 20.81
N ILE A 867 -3.12 -16.69 19.65
CA ILE A 867 -2.07 -17.64 19.30
C ILE A 867 -0.83 -16.93 18.75
N ALA A 868 0.34 -17.54 18.94
CA ALA A 868 1.56 -17.09 18.31
C ALA A 868 1.71 -17.73 16.93
N VAL A 869 1.99 -16.91 15.91
CA VAL A 869 2.26 -17.38 14.54
C VAL A 869 3.73 -17.16 14.22
N GLU A 870 4.41 -18.21 13.78
CA GLU A 870 5.80 -18.09 13.31
C GLU A 870 5.80 -17.57 11.88
N VAL A 871 6.64 -16.56 11.61
CA VAL A 871 6.76 -15.91 10.30
C VAL A 871 8.18 -16.07 9.78
N THR A 872 8.31 -16.59 8.57
CA THR A 872 9.62 -16.78 7.92
C THR A 872 9.64 -16.17 6.51
N PRO A 873 10.75 -15.54 6.08
CA PRO A 873 10.91 -15.13 4.69
C PRO A 873 10.86 -16.34 3.75
N LEU A 874 10.14 -16.21 2.63
CA LEU A 874 10.00 -17.29 1.66
C LEU A 874 10.64 -16.89 0.32
N PRO A 875 11.72 -17.56 -0.12
CA PRO A 875 12.23 -17.39 -1.48
C PRO A 875 11.23 -17.97 -2.49
N VAL A 876 10.68 -17.13 -3.36
CA VAL A 876 9.72 -17.55 -4.39
C VAL A 876 10.19 -17.11 -5.78
N THR A 877 10.11 -18.02 -6.73
CA THR A 877 10.36 -17.74 -8.15
C THR A 877 9.04 -17.77 -8.94
N ARG A 878 8.84 -16.77 -9.80
CA ARG A 878 7.75 -16.73 -10.78
C ARG A 878 8.14 -17.54 -12.02
N ARG A 879 7.24 -18.43 -12.46
CA ARG A 879 7.37 -19.24 -13.69
C ARG A 879 6.35 -18.81 -14.74
#